data_AF-A0A535S6I1-F1
#
_entry.id   AF-A0A535S6I1-F1
#
_cell.length_a   1.000
_cell.length_b   1.000
_cell.length_c   1.000
_cell.angle_alpha   90.00
_cell.angle_beta   90.00
_cell.angle_gamma   90.00
#
_symmetry.space_group_name_H-M   'P 1'
#
loop_
_entity.id
_entity.type
_entity.pdbx_description
1 polymer ?
#
loop_
_entity_poly.entity_id
_entity_poly.type
_entity_poly.pdbx_seq_one_letter_code
_entity_poly.pdbx_strand_id
1 'polypeptide(L)'
;MLEPFLYRCPIRIPGKARLTSTLLVAAIAAGLSLPTSVPAEAASAQTGGVTLDGWGGLHPFGGFSLNTANRPWWPNWDIARAVAVRADGAGGWTLDGFGGIHAFGSAAPINTPVYWGPSWDIARAFVVTSRDAGGQLDGRQGYLLDGFGGIHGWGGAPALTGWPYTQYIDKWRGLEIHDNANGVPDGGWEMDQHGSVSAFGAAAAITIPGMPTAPVMQQLHAAGNGGFAVAKLGVVSIYGNGVSPYWNGYADWNRWDILRDIVLVNPTNPTPSAQPVSAAAMADYQARAQPRGGAVLDGWGGLHPFGGFLLDAKGAPWWPGWDIARAVSLRADGSGGWTLDGFGGIHAFGAAPFITTPVFWQRWDIARAFVVTSRDSDGLADGRQGYLLDGFGGIHAWGGAPALTGWPYTQGQDLWRGLDIHYSANGVPDGGWEIDRWGHVAAFGAAPPLTISGQPNAPVLQQLHTLPGGGYTVARWGIVTTFGSGISPYWSGYGDWGGWDIVRDVAIVNASNPQPTAQPSSAGAATRVAGAANLAYTNAVPLIAQSRNLDCESAALRMALLFRGFDRSEDWILAQMGADLRRAVVDQFGDVLRWGDPYQTFVGNVNGVEYNASGYGVYYPPIATAAFRGGYRWTVGREGWTPRDLYVEVAAGNTVVVWLPVYGYWESAAMRTWTAWDGRAIRYTLVEHAMTLIGINAAAGTVTLNDPNHGVLRTVPIYQFEGAFAKFNNMAVVVD
;
A
#
# COMPACT_ATOMS: atom_id res chain seq x y z
N MET A 1 -25.03 5.22 -65.96
CA MET A 1 -25.91 4.04 -66.01
C MET A 1 -26.25 3.66 -64.58
N LEU A 2 -27.49 3.34 -64.19
CA LEU A 2 -28.81 3.58 -64.80
C LEU A 2 -29.86 3.30 -63.71
N GLU A 3 -30.98 4.01 -63.66
CA GLU A 3 -32.16 3.60 -62.86
C GLU A 3 -32.91 2.45 -63.58
N PRO A 4 -33.83 1.70 -62.93
CA PRO A 4 -35.19 2.19 -62.60
C PRO A 4 -35.61 1.93 -61.12
N PHE A 5 -36.57 2.60 -60.46
CA PHE A 5 -37.89 3.21 -60.77
C PHE A 5 -39.13 2.33 -60.46
N LEU A 6 -40.23 3.01 -60.11
CA LEU A 6 -41.64 2.55 -59.95
C LEU A 6 -42.09 1.92 -58.61
N TYR A 7 -43.37 2.01 -58.19
CA TYR A 7 -44.36 3.13 -58.16
C TYR A 7 -45.67 2.64 -57.49
N ARG A 8 -46.32 3.47 -56.65
CA ARG A 8 -47.77 3.83 -56.73
C ARG A 8 -48.21 4.77 -55.59
N CYS A 9 -49.39 5.36 -55.77
CA CYS A 9 -49.97 6.55 -55.09
C CYS A 9 -51.52 6.46 -55.25
N PRO A 10 -52.37 7.46 -54.93
CA PRO A 10 -52.29 8.60 -54.00
C PRO A 10 -53.53 8.72 -53.07
N ILE A 11 -53.69 9.81 -52.31
CA ILE A 11 -54.98 10.54 -52.14
C ILE A 11 -54.74 12.03 -51.72
N ARG A 12 -55.78 12.88 -51.76
CA ARG A 12 -55.77 14.38 -51.78
C ARG A 12 -56.98 14.94 -50.98
N ILE A 13 -57.20 16.24 -50.68
CA ILE A 13 -56.69 17.57 -51.13
C ILE A 13 -56.64 18.57 -49.90
N PRO A 14 -56.24 19.88 -50.01
CA PRO A 14 -55.76 20.69 -48.87
C PRO A 14 -56.68 21.86 -48.43
N GLY A 15 -56.19 22.74 -47.53
CA GLY A 15 -56.79 24.06 -47.22
C GLY A 15 -55.76 25.09 -46.68
N LYS A 16 -55.99 26.40 -46.88
CA LYS A 16 -55.12 27.51 -46.43
C LYS A 16 -55.91 28.71 -45.87
N ALA A 17 -55.52 29.13 -44.66
CA ALA A 17 -55.35 30.50 -44.17
C ALA A 17 -56.49 31.57 -44.14
N ARG A 18 -56.59 32.19 -42.95
CA ARG A 18 -56.72 33.63 -42.61
C ARG A 18 -58.08 34.29 -42.26
N LEU A 19 -57.98 35.13 -41.22
CA LEU A 19 -58.71 36.39 -40.89
C LEU A 19 -60.16 36.34 -40.38
N THR A 20 -60.36 36.89 -39.17
CA THR A 20 -61.28 38.04 -38.89
C THR A 20 -61.10 38.56 -37.44
N SER A 21 -61.66 39.74 -37.12
CA SER A 21 -61.38 40.49 -35.88
C SER A 21 -62.58 41.27 -35.32
N THR A 22 -62.72 41.33 -33.98
CA THR A 22 -63.62 42.23 -33.20
C THR A 22 -63.01 42.36 -31.79
N LEU A 23 -62.68 43.52 -31.19
CA LEU A 23 -63.44 44.72 -30.76
C LEU A 23 -64.57 44.45 -29.71
N LEU A 24 -64.85 45.32 -28.71
CA LEU A 24 -64.13 46.38 -27.95
C LEU A 24 -65.07 46.88 -26.78
N VAL A 25 -64.69 47.95 -26.05
CA VAL A 25 -65.48 48.84 -25.13
C VAL A 25 -65.58 48.36 -23.67
N ALA A 26 -65.45 49.16 -22.59
CA ALA A 26 -64.76 50.43 -22.21
C ALA A 26 -64.80 50.51 -20.63
N ALA A 27 -64.74 51.58 -19.81
CA ALA A 27 -64.51 53.05 -19.79
C ALA A 27 -64.38 53.47 -18.27
N ILE A 28 -63.97 54.65 -17.77
CA ILE A 28 -63.12 55.81 -18.14
C ILE A 28 -62.82 56.59 -16.82
N ALA A 29 -61.57 56.98 -16.51
CA ALA A 29 -61.19 57.99 -15.49
C ALA A 29 -59.71 58.44 -15.69
N ALA A 30 -59.29 59.61 -15.19
CA ALA A 30 -57.99 60.23 -15.51
C ALA A 30 -57.22 60.78 -14.29
N GLY A 31 -55.89 60.96 -14.44
CA GLY A 31 -54.98 61.57 -13.47
C GLY A 31 -53.66 61.99 -14.14
N LEU A 32 -52.96 63.00 -13.59
CA LEU A 32 -51.78 63.63 -14.21
C LEU A 32 -50.46 62.89 -13.91
N SER A 33 -49.45 63.16 -14.74
CA SER A 33 -48.11 62.58 -14.67
C SER A 33 -47.12 63.39 -13.82
N LEU A 34 -46.13 62.72 -13.23
CA LEU A 34 -44.70 63.09 -13.09
C LEU A 34 -43.98 62.11 -12.12
N PRO A 35 -42.66 61.95 -12.22
CA PRO A 35 -41.94 61.28 -13.31
C PRO A 35 -41.49 59.86 -12.92
N THR A 36 -41.24 58.98 -13.89
CA THR A 36 -40.52 57.73 -13.63
C THR A 36 -39.03 58.00 -13.49
N SER A 37 -38.54 58.15 -12.25
CA SER A 37 -37.13 57.94 -11.96
C SER A 37 -36.82 56.45 -12.09
N VAL A 38 -36.46 56.02 -13.31
CA VAL A 38 -35.86 54.70 -13.52
C VAL A 38 -34.64 54.60 -12.60
N PRO A 39 -34.51 53.55 -11.76
CA PRO A 39 -33.32 53.38 -10.94
C PRO A 39 -32.10 53.29 -11.87
N ALA A 40 -31.12 54.15 -11.63
CA ALA A 40 -29.96 54.26 -12.50
C ALA A 40 -29.14 52.97 -12.46
N GLU A 41 -28.77 52.50 -13.66
CA GLU A 41 -27.63 51.62 -13.92
C GLU A 41 -27.57 50.35 -13.03
N ALA A 42 -28.17 49.28 -13.54
CA ALA A 42 -27.71 47.95 -13.19
C ALA A 42 -26.21 47.85 -13.48
N ALA A 43 -25.40 47.70 -12.43
CA ALA A 43 -24.00 47.32 -12.57
C ALA A 43 -23.92 46.11 -13.50
N SER A 44 -23.03 46.15 -14.48
CA SER A 44 -22.99 45.12 -15.53
C SER A 44 -22.83 43.75 -14.89
N ALA A 45 -23.81 42.87 -15.13
CA ALA A 45 -23.83 41.52 -14.58
C ALA A 45 -22.72 40.70 -15.22
N GLN A 46 -21.50 40.82 -14.68
CA GLN A 46 -20.33 40.10 -15.14
C GLN A 46 -20.58 38.60 -15.01
N THR A 47 -20.21 37.82 -16.01
CA THR A 47 -20.36 36.36 -16.01
C THR A 47 -19.00 35.67 -16.02
N GLY A 48 -18.97 34.43 -15.52
CA GLY A 48 -17.74 33.64 -15.46
C GLY A 48 -17.34 33.35 -14.02
N GLY A 49 -16.10 33.68 -13.66
CA GLY A 49 -15.59 33.44 -12.31
C GLY A 49 -14.10 33.74 -12.17
N VAL A 50 -13.53 33.30 -11.06
CA VAL A 50 -12.09 33.33 -10.77
C VAL A 50 -11.66 32.01 -10.14
N THR A 51 -10.51 31.49 -10.55
CA THR A 51 -9.85 30.36 -9.87
C THR A 51 -8.73 30.88 -8.96
N LEU A 52 -8.56 30.23 -7.80
CA LEU A 52 -7.48 30.45 -6.85
C LEU A 52 -6.46 29.31 -6.92
N ASP A 53 -5.18 29.64 -7.05
CA ASP A 53 -4.08 28.69 -6.81
C ASP A 53 -3.52 28.80 -5.38
N GLY A 54 -2.85 27.74 -4.91
CA GLY A 54 -2.28 27.65 -3.56
C GLY A 54 -1.19 28.66 -3.24
N TRP A 55 -0.63 29.34 -4.24
CA TRP A 55 0.32 30.45 -4.06
C TRP A 55 -0.40 31.81 -3.95
N GLY A 56 -1.73 31.86 -4.01
CA GLY A 56 -2.51 33.11 -3.96
C GLY A 56 -2.69 33.78 -5.33
N GLY A 57 -2.39 33.07 -6.43
CA GLY A 57 -2.69 33.54 -7.77
C GLY A 57 -4.19 33.50 -8.05
N LEU A 58 -4.69 34.56 -8.68
CA LEU A 58 -6.10 34.75 -9.04
C LEU A 58 -6.20 34.84 -10.55
N HIS A 59 -6.98 33.95 -11.16
CA HIS A 59 -7.06 33.80 -12.61
C HIS A 59 -8.52 33.92 -13.08
N PRO A 60 -8.97 35.14 -13.47
CA PRO A 60 -10.35 35.37 -13.90
C PRO A 60 -10.66 34.72 -15.25
N PHE A 61 -11.89 34.24 -15.42
CA PHE A 61 -12.39 33.61 -16.64
C PHE A 61 -13.85 33.98 -16.94
N GLY A 62 -14.33 33.58 -18.11
CA GLY A 62 -15.68 33.87 -18.63
C GLY A 62 -15.91 35.33 -19.05
N GLY A 63 -14.89 36.18 -18.96
CA GLY A 63 -15.03 37.63 -19.14
C GLY A 63 -15.22 38.38 -17.82
N PHE A 64 -15.11 37.72 -16.66
CA PHE A 64 -15.05 38.38 -15.36
C PHE A 64 -13.78 39.25 -15.28
N SER A 65 -13.97 40.56 -15.06
CA SER A 65 -12.94 41.58 -15.01
C SER A 65 -12.62 41.94 -13.55
N LEU A 66 -11.85 41.06 -12.89
CA LEU A 66 -11.45 41.25 -11.50
C LEU A 66 -10.25 42.21 -11.35
N ASN A 67 -10.42 43.25 -10.55
CA ASN A 67 -9.33 44.06 -10.03
C ASN A 67 -8.50 43.27 -9.01
N THR A 68 -7.34 42.77 -9.44
CA THR A 68 -6.40 41.96 -8.62
C THR A 68 -5.25 42.77 -8.01
N ALA A 69 -5.35 44.12 -8.00
CA ALA A 69 -4.33 44.97 -7.38
C ALA A 69 -4.10 44.61 -5.91
N ASN A 70 -2.84 44.61 -5.45
CA ASN A 70 -2.45 44.26 -4.08
C ASN A 70 -2.86 42.84 -3.61
N ARG A 71 -3.25 41.92 -4.51
CA ARG A 71 -3.52 40.53 -4.10
C ARG A 71 -2.31 39.90 -3.39
N PRO A 72 -2.51 39.02 -2.39
CA PRO A 72 -1.41 38.30 -1.78
C PRO A 72 -0.73 37.35 -2.79
N TRP A 73 0.52 37.00 -2.49
CA TRP A 73 1.28 36.03 -3.27
C TRP A 73 2.36 35.37 -2.39
N TRP A 74 2.31 34.05 -2.32
CA TRP A 74 3.18 33.19 -1.51
C TRP A 74 4.01 32.29 -2.44
N PRO A 75 5.09 32.80 -3.06
CA PRO A 75 5.80 32.10 -4.11
C PRO A 75 6.39 30.77 -3.64
N ASN A 76 6.01 29.68 -4.31
CA ASN A 76 6.39 28.29 -4.00
C ASN A 76 5.83 27.74 -2.67
N TRP A 77 4.89 28.43 -2.01
CA TRP A 77 4.32 28.02 -0.74
C TRP A 77 2.80 27.85 -0.86
N ASP A 78 2.35 26.61 -0.88
CA ASP A 78 0.94 26.23 -0.91
C ASP A 78 0.26 26.54 0.43
N ILE A 79 -0.29 27.75 0.55
CA ILE A 79 -0.91 28.25 1.78
C ILE A 79 -2.25 28.98 1.55
N ALA A 80 -2.59 29.39 0.32
CA ALA A 80 -3.92 29.92 0.03
C ALA A 80 -4.99 28.82 0.09
N ARG A 81 -6.19 29.12 0.59
CA ARG A 81 -7.23 28.10 0.85
C ARG A 81 -8.60 28.41 0.20
N ALA A 82 -9.07 29.65 0.28
CA ALA A 82 -10.35 30.09 -0.28
C ALA A 82 -10.29 31.53 -0.79
N VAL A 83 -11.22 31.93 -1.67
CA VAL A 83 -11.37 33.31 -2.16
C VAL A 83 -12.84 33.74 -2.15
N ALA A 84 -13.10 35.02 -1.88
CA ALA A 84 -14.41 35.64 -2.07
C ALA A 84 -14.25 36.91 -2.90
N VAL A 85 -15.11 37.15 -3.90
CA VAL A 85 -15.02 38.32 -4.79
C VAL A 85 -16.34 39.09 -4.85
N ARG A 86 -16.24 40.40 -5.08
CA ARG A 86 -17.40 41.23 -5.43
C ARG A 86 -17.82 40.92 -6.87
N ALA A 87 -19.12 40.82 -7.13
CA ALA A 87 -19.66 40.54 -8.46
C ALA A 87 -19.49 41.73 -9.43
N ASP A 88 -19.29 42.94 -8.90
CA ASP A 88 -18.86 44.12 -9.66
C ASP A 88 -17.40 44.07 -10.14
N GLY A 89 -16.62 43.08 -9.72
CA GLY A 89 -15.20 42.91 -10.07
C GLY A 89 -14.24 43.90 -9.38
N ALA A 90 -14.71 44.75 -8.47
CA ALA A 90 -13.90 45.82 -7.88
C ALA A 90 -12.80 45.32 -6.94
N GLY A 91 -12.88 44.07 -6.45
CA GLY A 91 -11.90 43.45 -5.56
C GLY A 91 -12.46 42.20 -4.86
N GLY A 92 -11.78 41.76 -3.81
CA GLY A 92 -12.18 40.60 -3.02
C GLY A 92 -11.24 40.34 -1.85
N TRP A 93 -11.27 39.12 -1.34
CA TRP A 93 -10.46 38.63 -0.23
C TRP A 93 -9.94 37.21 -0.50
N THR A 94 -8.72 36.91 -0.06
CA THR A 94 -8.14 35.57 -0.11
C THR A 94 -7.78 35.10 1.30
N LEU A 95 -8.15 33.86 1.65
CA LEU A 95 -7.81 33.20 2.91
C LEU A 95 -6.49 32.43 2.79
N ASP A 96 -5.60 32.59 3.76
CA ASP A 96 -4.46 31.71 4.01
C ASP A 96 -4.76 30.65 5.09
N GLY A 97 -4.02 29.54 5.07
CA GLY A 97 -4.21 28.40 5.97
C GLY A 97 -3.96 28.70 7.45
N PHE A 98 -3.32 29.82 7.79
CA PHE A 98 -3.12 30.24 9.18
C PHE A 98 -4.28 31.12 9.70
N GLY A 99 -5.28 31.41 8.86
CA GLY A 99 -6.46 32.22 9.19
C GLY A 99 -6.37 33.67 8.69
N GLY A 100 -5.32 34.04 7.96
CA GLY A 100 -5.15 35.38 7.39
C GLY A 100 -6.14 35.63 6.25
N ILE A 101 -7.00 36.64 6.37
CA ILE A 101 -7.92 37.09 5.30
C ILE A 101 -7.36 38.39 4.70
N HIS A 102 -6.90 38.31 3.45
CA HIS A 102 -6.17 39.38 2.77
C HIS A 102 -7.05 40.04 1.72
N ALA A 103 -7.41 41.31 1.95
CA ALA A 103 -8.20 42.11 1.00
C ALA A 103 -7.36 42.53 -0.22
N PHE A 104 -7.99 42.60 -1.39
CA PHE A 104 -7.36 43.02 -2.63
C PHE A 104 -8.31 43.82 -3.54
N GLY A 105 -7.75 44.49 -4.53
CA GLY A 105 -8.43 45.47 -5.36
C GLY A 105 -8.87 46.68 -4.54
N SER A 106 -10.16 47.00 -4.58
CA SER A 106 -10.80 48.06 -3.80
C SER A 106 -11.56 47.55 -2.58
N ALA A 107 -11.38 46.28 -2.19
CA ALA A 107 -12.07 45.69 -1.04
C ALA A 107 -11.56 46.24 0.30
N ALA A 108 -12.46 46.39 1.28
CA ALA A 108 -12.11 46.82 2.63
C ALA A 108 -11.36 45.71 3.40
N PRO A 109 -10.30 46.00 4.17
CA PRO A 109 -9.63 45.01 4.99
C PRO A 109 -10.57 44.33 6.00
N ILE A 110 -10.50 42.99 6.09
CA ILE A 110 -11.18 42.20 7.12
C ILE A 110 -10.20 41.97 8.27
N ASN A 111 -10.61 42.33 9.50
CA ASN A 111 -9.92 41.88 10.70
C ASN A 111 -10.30 40.41 10.94
N THR A 112 -9.32 39.52 10.92
CA THR A 112 -9.53 38.09 11.03
C THR A 112 -10.10 37.71 12.41
N PRO A 113 -11.08 36.79 12.49
CA PRO A 113 -11.66 36.40 13.77
C PRO A 113 -10.67 35.60 14.64
N VAL A 114 -9.84 34.77 14.01
CA VAL A 114 -8.79 33.94 14.62
C VAL A 114 -7.59 33.90 13.68
N TYR A 115 -6.40 33.70 14.25
CA TYR A 115 -5.16 33.40 13.52
C TYR A 115 -4.36 32.36 14.32
N TRP A 116 -4.02 31.22 13.71
CA TRP A 116 -3.42 30.06 14.40
C TRP A 116 -1.89 30.12 14.48
N GLY A 117 -1.27 31.19 13.99
CA GLY A 117 0.18 31.36 14.01
C GLY A 117 0.91 30.73 12.82
N PRO A 118 2.21 31.02 12.65
CA PRO A 118 2.96 30.75 11.42
C PRO A 118 3.35 29.28 11.19
N SER A 119 2.64 28.34 11.82
CA SER A 119 3.00 26.91 11.84
C SER A 119 1.82 25.94 11.85
N TRP A 120 0.57 26.42 11.81
CA TRP A 120 -0.62 25.55 11.85
C TRP A 120 -1.60 25.90 10.73
N ASP A 121 -1.40 25.24 9.58
CA ASP A 121 -2.29 25.30 8.42
C ASP A 121 -3.58 24.53 8.71
N ILE A 122 -4.60 25.24 9.19
CA ILE A 122 -5.88 24.67 9.65
C ILE A 122 -7.11 25.48 9.23
N ALA A 123 -6.97 26.71 8.74
CA ALA A 123 -8.08 27.43 8.13
C ALA A 123 -8.43 26.80 6.77
N ARG A 124 -9.73 26.69 6.42
CA ARG A 124 -10.18 25.95 5.24
C ARG A 124 -11.11 26.75 4.34
N ALA A 125 -12.15 27.37 4.88
CA ALA A 125 -13.08 28.24 4.14
C ALA A 125 -13.39 29.53 4.89
N PHE A 126 -13.98 30.50 4.20
CA PHE A 126 -14.60 31.68 4.82
C PHE A 126 -15.74 32.20 3.96
N VAL A 127 -16.74 32.80 4.58
CA VAL A 127 -17.95 33.34 3.93
C VAL A 127 -18.15 34.77 4.39
N VAL A 128 -18.22 35.71 3.44
CA VAL A 128 -18.59 37.10 3.70
C VAL A 128 -20.10 37.24 3.55
N THR A 129 -20.81 37.62 4.61
CA THR A 129 -22.28 37.74 4.61
C THR A 129 -22.75 39.17 4.36
N SER A 130 -22.00 40.18 4.82
CA SER A 130 -22.41 41.58 4.72
C SER A 130 -22.32 42.14 3.31
N ARG A 131 -23.31 42.97 2.97
CA ARG A 131 -23.45 43.62 1.67
C ARG A 131 -23.58 45.13 1.82
N ASP A 132 -23.03 45.85 0.84
CA ASP A 132 -23.23 47.29 0.68
C ASP A 132 -24.63 47.61 0.08
N ALA A 133 -24.93 48.90 -0.08
CA ALA A 133 -26.20 49.36 -0.63
C ALA A 133 -26.43 48.95 -2.11
N GLY A 134 -25.40 48.46 -2.82
CA GLY A 134 -25.49 47.85 -4.16
C GLY A 134 -25.59 46.33 -4.14
N GLY A 135 -25.75 45.71 -2.96
CA GLY A 135 -25.84 44.25 -2.78
C GLY A 135 -24.50 43.51 -2.91
N GLN A 136 -23.39 44.24 -3.08
CA GLN A 136 -22.05 43.66 -3.25
C GLN A 136 -21.43 43.36 -1.89
N LEU A 137 -20.62 42.30 -1.81
CA LEU A 137 -19.92 41.92 -0.58
C LEU A 137 -19.00 43.06 -0.10
N ASP A 138 -19.04 43.41 1.18
CA ASP A 138 -18.30 44.55 1.74
C ASP A 138 -17.36 44.22 2.91
N GLY A 139 -17.32 42.95 3.35
CA GLY A 139 -16.38 42.45 4.35
C GLY A 139 -16.72 42.80 5.81
N ARG A 140 -17.71 43.65 6.08
CA ARG A 140 -18.08 44.05 7.45
C ARG A 140 -18.48 42.90 8.38
N GLN A 141 -18.99 41.78 7.86
CA GLN A 141 -19.45 40.61 8.62
C GLN A 141 -19.22 39.31 7.84
N GLY A 142 -19.00 38.21 8.57
CA GLY A 142 -18.91 36.86 8.00
C GLY A 142 -18.35 35.84 8.98
N TYR A 143 -17.97 34.67 8.46
CA TYR A 143 -17.51 33.50 9.20
C TYR A 143 -16.29 32.85 8.56
N LEU A 144 -15.39 32.30 9.37
CA LEU A 144 -14.23 31.50 8.94
C LEU A 144 -14.35 30.07 9.49
N LEU A 145 -14.03 29.06 8.68
CA LEU A 145 -14.03 27.64 9.02
C LEU A 145 -12.60 27.14 9.28
N ASP A 146 -12.39 26.43 10.38
CA ASP A 146 -11.20 25.59 10.60
C ASP A 146 -11.47 24.10 10.26
N GLY A 147 -10.39 23.36 9.98
CA GLY A 147 -10.46 21.96 9.55
C GLY A 147 -10.98 20.97 10.59
N PHE A 148 -11.12 21.39 11.86
CA PHE A 148 -11.77 20.60 12.92
C PHE A 148 -13.26 20.96 13.07
N GLY A 149 -13.82 21.87 12.25
CA GLY A 149 -15.23 22.25 12.28
C GLY A 149 -15.52 23.45 13.18
N GLY A 150 -14.52 24.26 13.52
CA GLY A 150 -14.72 25.51 14.23
C GLY A 150 -15.22 26.60 13.30
N ILE A 151 -16.41 27.15 13.55
CA ILE A 151 -16.96 28.33 12.88
C ILE A 151 -16.64 29.58 13.70
N HIS A 152 -15.87 30.50 13.13
CA HIS A 152 -15.35 31.71 13.80
C HIS A 152 -15.95 32.96 13.13
N GLY A 153 -16.93 33.59 13.76
CA GLY A 153 -17.60 34.79 13.24
C GLY A 153 -16.83 36.10 13.50
N TRP A 154 -16.86 37.05 12.57
CA TRP A 154 -16.34 38.42 12.76
C TRP A 154 -17.42 39.49 12.60
N GLY A 155 -17.11 40.74 12.96
CA GLY A 155 -17.93 41.89 12.58
C GLY A 155 -19.32 41.99 13.24
N GLY A 156 -19.53 41.28 14.35
CA GLY A 156 -20.86 41.14 14.96
C GLY A 156 -21.78 40.18 14.20
N ALA A 157 -21.21 39.16 13.55
CA ALA A 157 -21.96 38.02 13.03
C ALA A 157 -22.78 37.33 14.16
N PRO A 158 -24.02 36.89 13.88
CA PRO A 158 -24.76 36.00 14.79
C PRO A 158 -23.94 34.78 15.19
N ALA A 159 -24.02 34.35 16.45
CA ALA A 159 -23.37 33.12 16.88
C ALA A 159 -24.04 31.90 16.21
N LEU A 160 -23.31 31.23 15.32
CA LEU A 160 -23.71 29.97 14.71
C LEU A 160 -22.97 28.82 15.39
N THR A 161 -23.54 27.61 15.28
CA THR A 161 -22.92 26.37 15.77
C THR A 161 -23.14 25.31 14.71
N GLY A 162 -22.04 24.87 14.11
CA GLY A 162 -22.01 23.78 13.14
C GLY A 162 -22.04 22.41 13.80
N TRP A 163 -21.43 21.44 13.15
CA TRP A 163 -21.34 20.07 13.61
C TRP A 163 -20.30 19.88 14.73
N PRO A 164 -20.33 18.74 15.46
CA PRO A 164 -19.43 18.50 16.59
C PRO A 164 -17.95 18.56 16.20
N TYR A 165 -17.18 19.38 16.93
CA TYR A 165 -15.78 19.67 16.67
C TYR A 165 -14.90 18.40 16.63
N THR A 166 -14.31 18.10 15.47
CA THR A 166 -13.49 16.91 15.22
C THR A 166 -12.06 17.14 15.67
N GLN A 167 -11.87 17.31 16.99
CA GLN A 167 -10.58 17.61 17.60
C GLN A 167 -9.48 16.63 17.14
N TYR A 168 -8.36 17.18 16.65
CA TYR A 168 -7.21 16.46 16.05
C TYR A 168 -7.46 15.81 14.68
N ILE A 169 -8.62 16.00 14.04
CA ILE A 169 -8.93 15.46 12.71
C ILE A 169 -9.28 16.61 11.76
N ASP A 170 -8.33 16.95 10.89
CA ASP A 170 -8.48 17.95 9.81
C ASP A 170 -9.36 17.40 8.67
N LYS A 171 -10.67 17.33 8.93
CA LYS A 171 -11.69 16.69 8.07
C LYS A 171 -12.48 17.69 7.23
N TRP A 172 -12.73 18.90 7.75
CA TRP A 172 -13.66 19.86 7.15
C TRP A 172 -12.99 20.72 6.06
N ARG A 173 -13.76 21.12 5.03
CA ARG A 173 -13.23 21.76 3.83
C ARG A 173 -14.02 23.00 3.43
N GLY A 174 -15.32 22.86 3.18
CA GLY A 174 -16.21 23.96 2.81
C GLY A 174 -17.16 24.37 3.94
N LEU A 175 -17.47 25.67 4.01
CA LEU A 175 -18.53 26.24 4.84
C LEU A 175 -19.34 27.20 3.96
N GLU A 176 -20.67 27.13 4.02
CA GLU A 176 -21.60 28.06 3.40
C GLU A 176 -22.72 28.45 4.35
N ILE A 177 -23.29 29.65 4.17
CA ILE A 177 -24.20 30.27 5.16
C ILE A 177 -25.62 30.41 4.60
N HIS A 178 -26.61 30.08 5.45
CA HIS A 178 -28.02 30.33 5.20
C HIS A 178 -28.47 31.59 5.94
N ASP A 179 -29.02 32.54 5.18
CA ASP A 179 -29.69 33.73 5.70
C ASP A 179 -31.21 33.50 5.79
N ASN A 180 -31.84 33.97 6.87
CA ASN A 180 -33.30 34.02 6.95
C ASN A 180 -33.90 35.09 6.01
N ALA A 181 -35.23 35.15 5.95
CA ALA A 181 -35.98 36.07 5.09
C ALA A 181 -35.69 37.58 5.29
N ASN A 182 -34.96 37.97 6.34
CA ASN A 182 -34.52 39.35 6.58
C ASN A 182 -33.05 39.60 6.20
N GLY A 183 -32.34 38.61 5.63
CA GLY A 183 -30.91 38.72 5.31
C GLY A 183 -30.00 38.64 6.54
N VAL A 184 -30.35 37.80 7.51
CA VAL A 184 -29.56 37.58 8.74
C VAL A 184 -29.20 36.10 8.85
N PRO A 185 -27.91 35.74 9.07
CA PRO A 185 -27.49 34.35 9.21
C PRO A 185 -28.21 33.61 10.33
N ASP A 186 -28.77 32.44 10.01
CA ASP A 186 -29.45 31.56 10.97
C ASP A 186 -29.16 30.05 10.78
N GLY A 187 -28.26 29.71 9.85
CA GLY A 187 -27.78 28.34 9.64
C GLY A 187 -26.72 28.27 8.54
N GLY A 188 -26.52 27.08 7.98
CA GLY A 188 -25.61 26.88 6.87
C GLY A 188 -25.33 25.41 6.58
N TRP A 189 -24.25 25.19 5.83
CA TRP A 189 -23.77 23.88 5.40
C TRP A 189 -22.26 23.77 5.59
N GLU A 190 -21.81 22.67 6.17
CA GLU A 190 -20.40 22.29 6.26
C GLU A 190 -20.15 21.08 5.36
N MET A 191 -19.02 21.04 4.66
CA MET A 191 -18.64 19.94 3.78
C MET A 191 -17.30 19.35 4.22
N ASP A 192 -17.26 18.03 4.37
CA ASP A 192 -16.01 17.31 4.63
C ASP A 192 -15.18 17.04 3.37
N GLN A 193 -13.97 16.52 3.57
CA GLN A 193 -13.05 16.15 2.48
C GLN A 193 -13.57 15.08 1.50
N HIS A 194 -14.63 14.35 1.85
CA HIS A 194 -15.31 13.36 1.01
C HIS A 194 -16.53 13.94 0.27
N GLY A 195 -16.85 15.22 0.47
CA GLY A 195 -18.03 15.85 -0.10
C GLY A 195 -19.33 15.53 0.64
N SER A 196 -19.24 14.98 1.86
CA SER A 196 -20.38 14.81 2.75
C SER A 196 -20.80 16.18 3.26
N VAL A 197 -21.95 16.68 2.77
CA VAL A 197 -22.50 17.98 3.19
C VAL A 197 -23.45 17.77 4.37
N SER A 198 -23.25 18.55 5.43
CA SER A 198 -24.03 18.51 6.67
C SER A 198 -24.63 19.88 6.94
N ALA A 199 -25.96 19.96 7.03
CA ALA A 199 -26.66 21.21 7.33
C ALA A 199 -26.70 21.50 8.84
N PHE A 200 -26.75 22.78 9.21
CA PHE A 200 -26.90 23.23 10.60
C PHE A 200 -27.81 24.48 10.69
N GLY A 201 -28.30 24.78 11.89
CA GLY A 201 -29.24 25.88 12.12
C GLY A 201 -30.57 25.67 11.38
N ALA A 202 -31.08 26.72 10.72
CA ALA A 202 -32.32 26.65 9.94
C ALA A 202 -32.16 26.10 8.50
N ALA A 203 -30.93 25.80 8.06
CA ALA A 203 -30.67 25.39 6.69
C ALA A 203 -31.27 24.02 6.36
N ALA A 204 -31.92 23.91 5.19
CA ALA A 204 -32.43 22.64 4.68
C ALA A 204 -31.29 21.71 4.26
N ALA A 205 -31.40 20.40 4.53
CA ALA A 205 -30.40 19.43 4.10
C ALA A 205 -30.27 19.37 2.57
N ILE A 206 -29.03 19.36 2.07
CA ILE A 206 -28.69 19.22 0.65
C ILE A 206 -27.79 18.00 0.44
N THR A 207 -27.85 17.41 -0.76
CA THR A 207 -27.00 16.28 -1.17
C THR A 207 -26.42 16.57 -2.54
N ILE A 208 -25.10 16.41 -2.70
CA ILE A 208 -24.43 16.53 -4.00
C ILE A 208 -24.25 15.11 -4.57
N PRO A 209 -24.94 14.73 -5.67
CA PRO A 209 -24.87 13.36 -6.18
C PRO A 209 -23.49 13.01 -6.76
N GLY A 210 -23.05 11.77 -6.55
CA GLY A 210 -21.83 11.24 -7.18
C GLY A 210 -20.52 11.66 -6.53
N MET A 211 -20.55 12.18 -5.30
CA MET A 211 -19.35 12.50 -4.53
C MET A 211 -18.45 11.27 -4.29
N PRO A 212 -17.12 11.43 -4.33
CA PRO A 212 -16.18 10.34 -4.18
C PRO A 212 -15.93 9.97 -2.71
N THR A 213 -15.73 8.69 -2.42
CA THR A 213 -15.39 8.19 -1.07
C THR A 213 -13.91 8.39 -0.72
N ALA A 214 -13.27 9.44 -1.24
CA ALA A 214 -11.85 9.74 -1.04
C ALA A 214 -11.66 11.23 -0.71
N PRO A 215 -10.61 11.59 0.07
CA PRO A 215 -10.42 12.94 0.62
C PRO A 215 -9.89 13.93 -0.43
N VAL A 216 -10.71 14.22 -1.45
CA VAL A 216 -10.34 15.03 -2.63
C VAL A 216 -11.09 16.35 -2.73
N MET A 217 -12.07 16.61 -1.87
CA MET A 217 -12.83 17.86 -1.89
C MET A 217 -12.08 19.02 -1.22
N GLN A 218 -12.31 20.23 -1.72
CA GLN A 218 -11.62 21.45 -1.29
C GLN A 218 -12.58 22.53 -0.81
N GLN A 219 -13.64 22.84 -1.57
CA GLN A 219 -14.57 23.93 -1.25
C GLN A 219 -16.03 23.59 -1.59
N LEU A 220 -16.95 24.22 -0.88
CA LEU A 220 -18.40 24.19 -1.11
C LEU A 220 -18.86 25.60 -1.50
N HIS A 221 -19.71 25.71 -2.53
CA HIS A 221 -20.35 26.95 -2.96
C HIS A 221 -21.85 26.69 -3.14
N ALA A 222 -22.65 26.95 -2.11
CA ALA A 222 -23.96 26.33 -1.92
C ALA A 222 -25.07 27.33 -1.64
N ALA A 223 -26.15 27.24 -2.42
CA ALA A 223 -27.43 27.86 -2.11
C ALA A 223 -28.55 26.81 -2.08
N GLY A 224 -29.66 27.14 -1.41
CA GLY A 224 -30.73 26.17 -1.11
C GLY A 224 -31.41 25.51 -2.34
N ASN A 225 -31.35 26.15 -3.52
CA ASN A 225 -31.94 25.62 -4.76
C ASN A 225 -30.91 25.04 -5.74
N GLY A 226 -29.61 25.16 -5.46
CA GLY A 226 -28.53 24.73 -6.33
C GLY A 226 -27.19 25.36 -5.94
N GLY A 227 -26.10 24.74 -6.40
CA GLY A 227 -24.74 25.09 -6.00
C GLY A 227 -23.74 24.14 -6.63
N PHE A 228 -22.51 24.16 -6.13
CA PHE A 228 -21.44 23.27 -6.55
C PHE A 228 -20.43 23.02 -5.43
N ALA A 229 -19.56 22.03 -5.64
CA ALA A 229 -18.37 21.82 -4.84
C ALA A 229 -17.14 21.65 -5.73
N VAL A 230 -15.99 22.10 -5.24
CA VAL A 230 -14.69 22.10 -5.93
C VAL A 230 -13.82 20.99 -5.34
N ALA A 231 -13.28 20.14 -6.21
CA ALA A 231 -12.31 19.12 -5.85
C ALA A 231 -10.88 19.49 -6.28
N LYS A 232 -9.91 18.71 -5.80
CA LYS A 232 -8.52 18.67 -6.29
C LYS A 232 -8.47 18.69 -7.82
N LEU A 233 -7.45 19.37 -8.35
CA LEU A 233 -7.26 19.62 -9.80
C LEU A 233 -8.42 20.41 -10.45
N GLY A 234 -9.30 21.02 -9.65
CA GLY A 234 -10.35 21.92 -10.13
C GLY A 234 -11.65 21.28 -10.59
N VAL A 235 -11.83 19.97 -10.46
CA VAL A 235 -13.06 19.31 -10.94
C VAL A 235 -14.27 19.79 -10.14
N VAL A 236 -15.27 20.35 -10.83
CA VAL A 236 -16.49 20.89 -10.20
C VAL A 236 -17.66 19.91 -10.32
N SER A 237 -18.33 19.65 -9.20
CA SER A 237 -19.58 18.90 -9.13
C SER A 237 -20.75 19.84 -8.82
N ILE A 238 -21.65 20.03 -9.78
CA ILE A 238 -22.83 20.92 -9.68
C ILE A 238 -24.05 20.12 -9.19
N TYR A 239 -24.89 20.73 -8.35
CA TYR A 239 -26.19 20.19 -7.93
C TYR A 239 -27.32 21.22 -8.05
N GLY A 240 -28.57 20.74 -8.04
CA GLY A 240 -29.77 21.56 -8.09
C GLY A 240 -29.97 22.28 -9.44
N ASN A 241 -30.52 23.49 -9.39
CA ASN A 241 -30.82 24.29 -10.58
C ASN A 241 -30.16 25.69 -10.48
N GLY A 242 -29.97 26.34 -11.63
CA GLY A 242 -29.53 27.75 -11.69
C GLY A 242 -28.02 27.97 -11.69
N VAL A 243 -27.19 26.92 -11.62
CA VAL A 243 -25.74 27.00 -11.79
C VAL A 243 -25.34 26.45 -13.16
N SER A 244 -24.98 27.36 -14.06
CA SER A 244 -24.49 27.11 -15.41
C SER A 244 -23.28 28.03 -15.67
N PRO A 245 -22.04 27.56 -15.47
CA PRO A 245 -20.85 28.40 -15.58
C PRO A 245 -20.54 28.77 -17.04
N TYR A 246 -19.84 29.89 -17.26
CA TYR A 246 -19.29 30.26 -18.56
C TYR A 246 -17.76 30.14 -18.55
N TRP A 247 -17.24 29.01 -19.03
CA TRP A 247 -15.84 28.60 -18.87
C TRP A 247 -14.84 29.22 -19.87
N ASN A 248 -15.22 30.26 -20.62
CA ASN A 248 -14.34 30.80 -21.66
C ASN A 248 -13.05 31.40 -21.07
N GLY A 249 -11.88 30.91 -21.49
CA GLY A 249 -10.59 31.35 -20.93
C GLY A 249 -10.25 30.78 -19.55
N TYR A 250 -10.97 29.76 -19.06
CA TYR A 250 -10.58 29.03 -17.85
C TYR A 250 -9.17 28.43 -17.98
N ALA A 251 -8.35 28.60 -16.94
CA ALA A 251 -7.00 28.03 -16.86
C ALA A 251 -7.04 26.61 -16.27
N ASP A 252 -6.58 25.62 -17.03
CA ASP A 252 -6.30 24.27 -16.55
C ASP A 252 -4.81 24.10 -16.26
N TRP A 253 -4.51 23.52 -15.09
CA TRP A 253 -3.15 23.23 -14.60
C TRP A 253 -2.71 21.78 -14.81
N ASN A 254 -3.49 20.98 -15.55
CA ASN A 254 -3.10 19.62 -15.91
C ASN A 254 -2.90 18.78 -14.61
N ARG A 255 -1.82 18.00 -14.49
CA ARG A 255 -1.53 17.16 -13.31
C ARG A 255 -1.15 17.93 -12.02
N TRP A 256 -1.13 19.26 -12.03
CA TRP A 256 -0.64 20.06 -10.90
C TRP A 256 -1.79 20.36 -9.93
N ASP A 257 -1.84 19.66 -8.80
CA ASP A 257 -2.86 19.83 -7.74
C ASP A 257 -2.65 21.11 -6.90
N ILE A 258 -2.66 22.24 -7.59
CA ILE A 258 -2.40 23.58 -7.04
C ILE A 258 -3.66 24.45 -6.98
N LEU A 259 -4.74 24.12 -7.69
CA LEU A 259 -6.02 24.80 -7.52
C LEU A 259 -6.54 24.59 -6.09
N ARG A 260 -7.07 25.64 -5.45
CA ARG A 260 -7.66 25.59 -4.11
C ARG A 260 -9.13 26.02 -4.05
N ASP A 261 -9.58 26.88 -4.97
CA ASP A 261 -10.96 27.38 -5.00
C ASP A 261 -11.38 27.86 -6.41
N ILE A 262 -12.70 27.92 -6.65
CA ILE A 262 -13.34 28.48 -7.85
C ILE A 262 -14.59 29.25 -7.41
N VAL A 263 -14.57 30.58 -7.48
CA VAL A 263 -15.80 31.38 -7.30
C VAL A 263 -16.43 31.64 -8.67
N LEU A 264 -17.73 31.40 -8.79
CA LEU A 264 -18.51 31.74 -9.97
C LEU A 264 -19.29 33.03 -9.78
N VAL A 265 -19.29 33.88 -10.80
CA VAL A 265 -19.99 35.18 -10.80
C VAL A 265 -21.09 35.13 -11.86
N ASN A 266 -22.34 35.36 -11.42
CA ASN A 266 -23.57 35.19 -12.20
C ASN A 266 -23.56 33.93 -13.10
N PRO A 267 -23.58 32.71 -12.53
CA PRO A 267 -23.48 31.45 -13.27
C PRO A 267 -24.79 31.11 -14.02
N THR A 268 -25.22 31.97 -14.93
CA THR A 268 -26.43 31.79 -15.75
C THR A 268 -26.09 31.77 -17.24
N ASN A 269 -25.13 30.93 -17.63
CA ASN A 269 -24.78 30.70 -19.04
C ASN A 269 -25.96 30.04 -19.78
N PRO A 270 -26.56 30.69 -20.80
CA PRO A 270 -27.71 30.16 -21.55
C PRO A 270 -27.32 29.03 -22.53
N THR A 271 -26.03 28.82 -22.75
CA THR A 271 -25.46 27.75 -23.57
C THR A 271 -24.45 26.95 -22.72
N PRO A 272 -24.92 26.07 -21.83
CA PRO A 272 -24.07 25.35 -20.89
C PRO A 272 -22.94 24.60 -21.62
N SER A 273 -21.70 24.78 -21.16
CA SER A 273 -20.53 24.06 -21.66
C SER A 273 -19.93 23.19 -20.56
N ALA A 274 -19.34 22.05 -20.96
CA ALA A 274 -18.54 21.25 -20.05
C ALA A 274 -17.33 22.05 -19.53
N GLN A 275 -16.90 21.76 -18.30
CA GLN A 275 -15.69 22.36 -17.75
C GLN A 275 -14.46 21.90 -18.55
N PRO A 276 -13.58 22.81 -19.01
CA PRO A 276 -12.41 22.47 -19.82
C PRO A 276 -11.25 21.95 -18.95
N VAL A 277 -11.45 20.81 -18.30
CA VAL A 277 -10.41 20.06 -17.57
C VAL A 277 -9.71 19.11 -18.56
N SER A 278 -8.39 19.13 -18.64
CA SER A 278 -7.66 18.20 -19.53
C SER A 278 -7.83 16.74 -19.12
N ALA A 279 -7.64 15.84 -20.09
CA ALA A 279 -7.65 14.39 -19.85
C ALA A 279 -6.65 13.94 -18.77
N ALA A 280 -5.55 14.68 -18.59
CA ALA A 280 -4.52 14.37 -17.61
C ALA A 280 -4.88 14.86 -16.19
N ALA A 281 -5.47 16.05 -16.06
CA ALA A 281 -6.08 16.49 -14.79
C ALA A 281 -7.23 15.55 -14.39
N MET A 282 -8.14 15.24 -15.33
CA MET A 282 -9.26 14.33 -15.09
C MET A 282 -8.80 12.91 -14.71
N ALA A 283 -7.75 12.37 -15.35
CA ALA A 283 -7.23 11.05 -15.00
C ALA A 283 -6.68 11.00 -13.56
N ASP A 284 -5.98 12.03 -13.10
CA ASP A 284 -5.41 12.10 -11.75
C ASP A 284 -6.50 12.36 -10.70
N TYR A 285 -7.52 13.17 -11.02
CA TYR A 285 -8.74 13.27 -10.20
C TYR A 285 -9.42 11.91 -10.06
N GLN A 286 -9.67 11.18 -11.16
CA GLN A 286 -10.33 9.87 -11.11
C GLN A 286 -9.51 8.82 -10.34
N ALA A 287 -8.17 8.85 -10.45
CA ALA A 287 -7.28 7.97 -9.70
C ALA A 287 -7.32 8.22 -8.17
N ARG A 288 -7.56 9.47 -7.74
CA ARG A 288 -7.76 9.82 -6.33
C ARG A 288 -9.19 9.57 -5.86
N ALA A 289 -10.18 9.90 -6.71
CA ALA A 289 -11.61 9.79 -6.42
C ALA A 289 -12.10 8.33 -6.35
N GLN A 290 -11.47 7.43 -7.11
CA GLN A 290 -11.66 5.99 -7.03
C GLN A 290 -10.30 5.28 -7.10
N PRO A 291 -9.57 5.18 -5.97
CA PRO A 291 -8.31 4.45 -5.87
C PRO A 291 -8.50 3.00 -6.30
N ARG A 292 -7.56 2.48 -7.09
CA ARG A 292 -7.59 1.19 -7.77
C ARG A 292 -6.18 0.65 -7.96
N GLY A 293 -6.00 -0.66 -7.84
CA GLY A 293 -4.71 -1.31 -8.01
C GLY A 293 -4.13 -1.74 -6.68
N GLY A 294 -3.05 -1.11 -6.23
CA GLY A 294 -2.42 -1.42 -4.97
C GLY A 294 -0.95 -1.03 -4.93
N ALA A 295 -0.19 -1.65 -4.02
CA ALA A 295 1.27 -1.58 -4.02
C ALA A 295 1.89 -2.94 -3.69
N VAL A 296 3.04 -3.22 -4.28
CA VAL A 296 3.90 -4.36 -3.91
C VAL A 296 4.91 -3.92 -2.86
N LEU A 297 5.15 -4.75 -1.86
CA LEU A 297 6.24 -4.63 -0.90
C LEU A 297 7.40 -5.54 -1.31
N ASP A 298 8.58 -4.95 -1.51
CA ASP A 298 9.84 -5.68 -1.60
C ASP A 298 10.48 -5.89 -0.22
N GLY A 299 11.35 -6.91 -0.10
CA GLY A 299 11.99 -7.28 1.16
C GLY A 299 12.93 -6.22 1.75
N TRP A 300 13.37 -5.23 0.97
CA TRP A 300 14.12 -4.07 1.45
C TRP A 300 13.21 -2.93 1.92
N GLY A 301 11.89 -3.13 1.97
CA GLY A 301 10.89 -2.13 2.38
C GLY A 301 10.37 -1.25 1.23
N GLY A 302 10.86 -1.44 0.01
CA GLY A 302 10.43 -0.65 -1.14
C GLY A 302 8.96 -0.90 -1.49
N LEU A 303 8.21 0.20 -1.66
CA LEU A 303 6.80 0.18 -2.03
C LEU A 303 6.63 0.58 -3.49
N HIS A 304 5.98 -0.28 -4.28
CA HIS A 304 5.85 -0.12 -5.73
C HIS A 304 4.37 -0.07 -6.13
N PRO A 305 3.77 1.13 -6.26
CA PRO A 305 2.35 1.28 -6.61
C PRO A 305 2.03 0.82 -8.04
N PHE A 306 0.85 0.23 -8.22
CA PHE A 306 0.35 -0.23 -9.52
C PHE A 306 -1.16 0.02 -9.67
N GLY A 307 -1.69 -0.21 -10.87
CA GLY A 307 -3.10 -0.03 -11.24
C GLY A 307 -3.57 1.42 -11.38
N GLY A 308 -2.67 2.38 -11.22
CA GLY A 308 -2.98 3.80 -11.09
C GLY A 308 -3.12 4.29 -9.64
N PHE A 309 -2.84 3.44 -8.65
CA PHE A 309 -2.88 3.80 -7.24
C PHE A 309 -1.86 4.89 -6.90
N LEU A 310 -2.32 5.99 -6.29
CA LEU A 310 -1.50 7.14 -5.91
C LEU A 310 -1.22 7.08 -4.40
N LEU A 311 -0.14 6.38 -4.03
CA LEU A 311 0.29 6.20 -2.64
C LEU A 311 1.24 7.31 -2.18
N ASP A 312 0.91 7.99 -1.08
CA ASP A 312 1.90 8.76 -0.32
C ASP A 312 2.81 7.82 0.47
N ALA A 313 3.95 7.45 -0.13
CA ALA A 313 4.99 6.65 0.49
C ALA A 313 6.01 7.49 1.32
N LYS A 314 5.72 8.75 1.63
CA LYS A 314 6.63 9.63 2.38
C LYS A 314 6.96 9.05 3.75
N GLY A 315 8.25 8.81 4.01
CA GLY A 315 8.73 8.23 5.26
C GLY A 315 8.60 6.70 5.36
N ALA A 316 8.21 6.01 4.29
CA ALA A 316 8.26 4.55 4.24
C ALA A 316 9.69 4.04 4.54
N PRO A 317 9.83 2.97 5.34
CA PRO A 317 11.14 2.47 5.74
C PRO A 317 11.87 1.83 4.56
N TRP A 318 13.20 1.92 4.56
CA TRP A 318 14.05 1.29 3.55
C TRP A 318 15.31 0.71 4.17
N TRP A 319 15.58 -0.56 3.87
CA TRP A 319 16.67 -1.36 4.40
C TRP A 319 17.53 -1.90 3.24
N PRO A 320 18.34 -1.05 2.59
CA PRO A 320 19.07 -1.43 1.38
C PRO A 320 19.94 -2.66 1.56
N GLY A 321 19.72 -3.68 0.73
CA GLY A 321 20.47 -4.94 0.76
C GLY A 321 20.10 -5.90 1.90
N TRP A 322 19.11 -5.58 2.74
CA TRP A 322 18.67 -6.44 3.84
C TRP A 322 17.19 -6.80 3.67
N ASP A 323 16.94 -8.06 3.29
CA ASP A 323 15.59 -8.64 3.24
C ASP A 323 15.03 -8.82 4.66
N ILE A 324 14.22 -7.85 5.08
CA ILE A 324 13.65 -7.74 6.44
C ILE A 324 12.17 -7.32 6.45
N ALA A 325 11.64 -6.71 5.39
CA ALA A 325 10.23 -6.37 5.29
C ALA A 325 9.36 -7.63 5.07
N ARG A 326 8.16 -7.69 5.63
CA ARG A 326 7.33 -8.91 5.64
C ARG A 326 5.90 -8.72 5.15
N ALA A 327 5.23 -7.63 5.53
CA ALA A 327 3.84 -7.33 5.14
C ALA A 327 3.59 -5.81 5.05
N VAL A 328 2.56 -5.39 4.30
CA VAL A 328 2.14 -3.98 4.18
C VAL A 328 0.62 -3.85 4.32
N SER A 329 0.17 -2.85 5.07
CA SER A 329 -1.25 -2.47 5.18
C SER A 329 -1.43 -1.03 4.70
N LEU A 330 -2.35 -0.80 3.78
CA LEU A 330 -2.55 0.49 3.09
C LEU A 330 -3.85 1.16 3.56
N ARG A 331 -3.83 2.50 3.70
CA ARG A 331 -5.07 3.27 3.71
C ARG A 331 -5.64 3.31 2.29
N ALA A 332 -6.91 2.96 2.13
CA ALA A 332 -7.54 2.73 0.83
C ALA A 332 -7.70 4.00 -0.03
N ASP A 333 -7.51 5.18 0.56
CA ASP A 333 -7.47 6.48 -0.11
C ASP A 333 -6.09 6.82 -0.72
N GLY A 334 -5.05 6.02 -0.43
CA GLY A 334 -3.67 6.30 -0.82
C GLY A 334 -2.92 7.28 0.10
N SER A 335 -3.51 7.71 1.22
CA SER A 335 -2.89 8.69 2.13
C SER A 335 -1.68 8.17 2.91
N GLY A 336 -1.41 6.87 2.89
CA GLY A 336 -0.29 6.24 3.58
C GLY A 336 -0.57 4.80 3.95
N GLY A 337 0.16 4.30 4.96
CA GLY A 337 0.00 2.94 5.47
C GLY A 337 1.07 2.56 6.48
N TRP A 338 1.28 1.25 6.62
CA TRP A 338 2.25 0.66 7.53
C TRP A 338 3.00 -0.49 6.86
N THR A 339 4.31 -0.59 7.14
CA THR A 339 5.14 -1.73 6.74
C THR A 339 5.63 -2.48 7.98
N LEU A 340 5.50 -3.80 7.98
CA LEU A 340 6.02 -4.70 9.01
C LEU A 340 7.44 -5.17 8.66
N ASP A 341 8.35 -5.07 9.62
CA ASP A 341 9.66 -5.72 9.61
C ASP A 341 9.65 -7.06 10.37
N GLY A 342 10.59 -7.95 10.03
CA GLY A 342 10.67 -9.30 10.57
C GLY A 342 10.98 -9.38 12.07
N PHE A 343 11.50 -8.33 12.71
CA PHE A 343 11.67 -8.27 14.16
C PHE A 343 10.36 -7.83 14.87
N GLY A 344 9.30 -7.53 14.12
CA GLY A 344 8.01 -7.06 14.65
C GLY A 344 7.86 -5.54 14.67
N GLY A 345 8.80 -4.79 14.07
CA GLY A 345 8.66 -3.34 13.91
C GLY A 345 7.57 -2.98 12.91
N ILE A 346 6.58 -2.18 13.32
CA ILE A 346 5.53 -1.65 12.44
C ILE A 346 5.82 -0.17 12.20
N HIS A 347 6.06 0.20 10.94
CA HIS A 347 6.54 1.51 10.53
C HIS A 347 5.45 2.25 9.75
N ALA A 348 4.90 3.31 10.32
CA ALA A 348 3.89 4.16 9.68
C ALA A 348 4.51 5.10 8.64
N PHE A 349 3.80 5.36 7.54
CA PHE A 349 4.23 6.25 6.47
C PHE A 349 3.06 7.04 5.85
N GLY A 350 3.38 8.12 5.13
CA GLY A 350 2.39 9.09 4.64
C GLY A 350 1.72 9.81 5.82
N ALA A 351 0.39 9.88 5.81
CA ALA A 351 -0.45 10.41 6.89
C ALA A 351 -0.92 9.35 7.90
N ALA A 352 -0.42 8.10 7.84
CA ALA A 352 -0.86 7.03 8.73
C ALA A 352 -0.42 7.27 10.19
N PRO A 353 -1.32 7.09 11.19
CA PRO A 353 -0.97 7.19 12.61
C PRO A 353 0.11 6.19 13.05
N PHE A 354 0.93 6.56 14.03
CA PHE A 354 1.94 5.65 14.59
C PHE A 354 1.30 4.47 15.33
N ILE A 355 1.77 3.25 15.07
CA ILE A 355 1.38 2.03 15.80
C ILE A 355 2.50 1.64 16.77
N THR A 356 2.19 1.63 18.07
CA THR A 356 3.04 0.96 19.07
C THR A 356 2.96 -0.55 18.85
N THR A 357 4.10 -1.20 18.59
CA THR A 357 4.12 -2.63 18.28
C THR A 357 3.74 -3.47 19.51
N PRO A 358 2.97 -4.57 19.35
CA PRO A 358 2.59 -5.41 20.48
C PRO A 358 3.77 -6.21 21.06
N VAL A 359 4.77 -6.51 20.23
CA VAL A 359 5.94 -7.34 20.55
C VAL A 359 7.10 -6.95 19.62
N PHE A 360 8.34 -7.22 20.04
CA PHE A 360 9.54 -7.02 19.24
C PHE A 360 10.62 -8.05 19.58
N TRP A 361 11.03 -8.85 18.60
CA TRP A 361 12.03 -9.91 18.76
C TRP A 361 13.41 -9.40 18.32
N GLN A 362 14.15 -8.81 19.26
CA GLN A 362 15.46 -8.21 18.97
C GLN A 362 16.41 -9.21 18.29
N ARG A 363 16.78 -8.91 17.03
CA ARG A 363 17.69 -9.69 16.17
C ARG A 363 17.16 -11.05 15.70
N TRP A 364 15.96 -11.45 16.10
CA TRP A 364 15.31 -12.68 15.63
C TRP A 364 14.18 -12.30 14.70
N ASP A 365 14.39 -12.54 13.41
CA ASP A 365 13.35 -12.39 12.41
C ASP A 365 12.36 -13.55 12.57
N ILE A 366 11.10 -13.22 12.83
CA ILE A 366 10.02 -14.18 13.09
C ILE A 366 8.62 -13.59 12.87
N ALA A 367 8.46 -12.26 12.80
CA ALA A 367 7.19 -11.65 12.40
C ALA A 367 6.89 -11.98 10.92
N ARG A 368 5.60 -12.15 10.58
CA ARG A 368 5.19 -12.63 9.24
C ARG A 368 4.08 -11.80 8.62
N ALA A 369 3.00 -11.56 9.36
CA ALA A 369 1.87 -10.75 8.91
C ALA A 369 1.38 -9.80 10.01
N PHE A 370 0.59 -8.80 9.64
CA PHE A 370 -0.17 -7.99 10.58
C PHE A 370 -1.44 -7.46 9.92
N VAL A 371 -2.47 -7.20 10.73
CA VAL A 371 -3.80 -6.77 10.27
C VAL A 371 -4.24 -5.59 11.11
N VAL A 372 -4.49 -4.44 10.46
CA VAL A 372 -5.08 -3.25 11.10
C VAL A 372 -6.60 -3.36 11.04
N THR A 373 -7.25 -3.52 12.19
CA THR A 373 -8.68 -3.85 12.26
C THR A 373 -9.57 -2.65 12.59
N SER A 374 -9.02 -1.60 13.22
CA SER A 374 -9.77 -0.37 13.51
C SER A 374 -9.88 0.57 12.32
N ARG A 375 -11.03 1.22 12.20
CA ARG A 375 -11.34 2.21 11.16
C ARG A 375 -11.66 3.58 11.78
N ASP A 376 -11.26 4.65 11.09
CA ASP A 376 -11.66 6.02 11.43
C ASP A 376 -13.13 6.29 11.02
N SER A 377 -13.60 7.53 11.22
CA SER A 377 -14.96 7.96 10.87
C SER A 377 -15.28 7.81 9.38
N ASP A 378 -14.25 7.69 8.55
CA ASP A 378 -14.32 7.73 7.10
C ASP A 378 -14.11 6.32 6.50
N GLY A 379 -14.02 5.29 7.36
CA GLY A 379 -13.92 3.87 7.00
C GLY A 379 -12.50 3.39 6.68
N LEU A 380 -11.50 4.25 6.82
CA LEU A 380 -10.10 3.97 6.47
C LEU A 380 -9.36 3.38 7.68
N ALA A 381 -8.39 2.51 7.42
CA ALA A 381 -7.60 1.87 8.49
C ALA A 381 -6.80 2.93 9.27
N ASP A 382 -6.89 2.94 10.60
CA ASP A 382 -6.37 4.04 11.43
C ASP A 382 -5.29 3.65 12.46
N GLY A 383 -4.93 2.37 12.50
CA GLY A 383 -3.86 1.83 13.35
C GLY A 383 -4.20 1.68 14.84
N ARG A 384 -5.34 2.17 15.33
CA ARG A 384 -5.70 2.10 16.76
C ARG A 384 -5.75 0.68 17.32
N GLN A 385 -6.12 -0.33 16.52
CA GLN A 385 -6.27 -1.74 16.91
C GLN A 385 -5.86 -2.70 15.79
N GLY A 386 -5.39 -3.88 16.17
CA GLY A 386 -5.06 -4.95 15.23
C GLY A 386 -4.26 -6.08 15.85
N TYR A 387 -3.69 -6.92 14.97
CA TYR A 387 -3.00 -8.16 15.31
C TYR A 387 -1.71 -8.34 14.51
N LEU A 388 -0.67 -8.90 15.12
CA LEU A 388 0.57 -9.31 14.47
C LEU A 388 0.74 -10.83 14.58
N LEU A 389 1.14 -11.50 13.49
CA LEU A 389 1.44 -12.93 13.42
C LEU A 389 2.96 -13.18 13.49
N ASP A 390 3.38 -14.10 14.35
CA ASP A 390 4.71 -14.72 14.29
C ASP A 390 4.71 -16.08 13.56
N GLY A 391 5.86 -16.48 13.03
CA GLY A 391 6.01 -17.69 12.22
C GLY A 391 5.76 -19.01 12.94
N PHE A 392 5.66 -19.01 14.28
CA PHE A 392 5.28 -20.18 15.07
C PHE A 392 3.76 -20.22 15.37
N GLY A 393 2.98 -19.24 14.88
CA GLY A 393 1.52 -19.18 15.05
C GLY A 393 1.08 -18.36 16.25
N GLY A 394 1.95 -17.50 16.79
CA GLY A 394 1.57 -16.55 17.84
C GLY A 394 0.85 -15.34 17.24
N ILE A 395 -0.41 -15.12 17.67
CA ILE A 395 -1.18 -13.91 17.36
C ILE A 395 -1.04 -12.91 18.52
N HIS A 396 -0.51 -11.71 18.22
CA HIS A 396 -0.20 -10.66 19.19
C HIS A 396 -1.07 -9.43 18.96
N ALA A 397 -2.09 -9.24 19.80
CA ALA A 397 -3.03 -8.12 19.70
C ALA A 397 -2.46 -6.79 20.24
N TRP A 398 -2.80 -5.65 19.63
CA TRP A 398 -2.52 -4.32 20.16
C TRP A 398 -3.78 -3.46 20.33
N GLY A 399 -3.65 -2.33 21.05
CA GLY A 399 -4.68 -1.28 21.07
C GLY A 399 -5.99 -1.62 21.79
N GLY A 400 -6.05 -2.74 22.51
CA GLY A 400 -7.29 -3.27 23.06
C GLY A 400 -8.17 -3.99 22.03
N ALA A 401 -7.61 -4.47 20.92
CA ALA A 401 -8.28 -5.46 20.09
C ALA A 401 -8.65 -6.70 20.93
N PRO A 402 -9.77 -7.40 20.64
CA PRO A 402 -10.16 -8.63 21.33
C PRO A 402 -9.03 -9.67 21.38
N ALA A 403 -8.90 -10.41 22.48
CA ALA A 403 -7.95 -11.52 22.55
C ALA A 403 -8.42 -12.66 21.65
N LEU A 404 -7.66 -12.94 20.59
CA LEU A 404 -7.86 -14.05 19.67
C LEU A 404 -6.75 -15.09 19.86
N THR A 405 -7.08 -16.35 19.59
CA THR A 405 -6.13 -17.47 19.62
C THR A 405 -6.23 -18.21 18.30
N GLY A 406 -5.09 -18.30 17.59
CA GLY A 406 -4.94 -19.04 16.35
C GLY A 406 -4.81 -20.54 16.57
N TRP A 407 -4.16 -21.22 15.63
CA TRP A 407 -3.88 -22.65 15.71
C TRP A 407 -2.77 -22.99 16.74
N PRO A 408 -2.62 -24.28 17.12
CA PRO A 408 -1.65 -24.70 18.12
C PRO A 408 -0.21 -24.29 17.76
N TYR A 409 0.43 -23.54 18.66
CA TYR A 409 1.74 -22.93 18.49
C TYR A 409 2.83 -23.94 18.11
N THR A 410 3.42 -23.80 16.91
CA THR A 410 4.40 -24.72 16.35
C THR A 410 5.82 -24.34 16.77
N GLN A 411 6.10 -24.47 18.06
CA GLN A 411 7.38 -24.06 18.67
C GLN A 411 8.59 -24.66 17.93
N GLY A 412 9.47 -23.78 17.44
CA GLY A 412 10.68 -24.17 16.70
C GLY A 412 10.46 -24.41 15.20
N GLN A 413 9.24 -24.21 14.69
CA GLN A 413 8.89 -24.36 13.28
C GLN A 413 8.33 -23.05 12.73
N ASP A 414 9.14 -22.36 11.92
CA ASP A 414 8.71 -21.17 11.15
C ASP A 414 7.79 -21.61 9.99
N LEU A 415 6.55 -21.94 10.35
CA LEU A 415 5.52 -22.56 9.53
C LEU A 415 4.60 -21.51 8.91
N TRP A 416 4.14 -20.57 9.71
CA TRP A 416 3.04 -19.66 9.40
C TRP A 416 3.50 -18.43 8.61
N ARG A 417 2.63 -17.87 7.78
CA ARG A 417 3.00 -16.85 6.79
C ARG A 417 2.02 -15.68 6.75
N GLY A 418 0.75 -15.93 6.44
CA GLY A 418 -0.29 -14.90 6.42
C GLY A 418 -1.30 -15.06 7.56
N LEU A 419 -1.90 -13.94 7.97
CA LEU A 419 -3.03 -13.84 8.90
C LEU A 419 -4.05 -12.86 8.32
N ASP A 420 -5.33 -13.20 8.36
CA ASP A 420 -6.41 -12.21 8.23
C ASP A 420 -7.57 -12.49 9.20
N ILE A 421 -8.40 -11.49 9.46
CA ILE A 421 -9.34 -11.42 10.59
C ILE A 421 -10.79 -11.51 10.12
N HIS A 422 -11.55 -12.39 10.76
CA HIS A 422 -13.00 -12.46 10.64
C HIS A 422 -13.66 -11.52 11.65
N TYR A 423 -14.77 -10.92 11.23
CA TYR A 423 -15.54 -9.98 12.03
C TYR A 423 -16.96 -10.50 12.22
N SER A 424 -17.45 -10.42 13.45
CA SER A 424 -18.86 -10.61 13.79
C SER A 424 -19.75 -9.65 13.00
N ALA A 425 -21.05 -9.94 12.95
CA ALA A 425 -22.06 -9.05 12.33
C ALA A 425 -22.13 -7.63 12.94
N ASN A 426 -21.51 -7.40 14.10
CA ASN A 426 -21.38 -6.10 14.77
C ASN A 426 -20.06 -5.37 14.44
N GLY A 427 -19.23 -5.89 13.54
CA GLY A 427 -17.93 -5.31 13.18
C GLY A 427 -16.81 -5.52 14.20
N VAL A 428 -16.99 -6.43 15.16
CA VAL A 428 -15.97 -6.77 16.17
C VAL A 428 -15.21 -8.04 15.73
N PRO A 429 -13.87 -8.05 15.74
CA PRO A 429 -13.06 -9.25 15.51
C PRO A 429 -13.44 -10.42 16.43
N ASP A 430 -13.72 -11.58 15.85
CA ASP A 430 -14.16 -12.79 16.57
C ASP A 430 -13.51 -14.10 16.07
N GLY A 431 -12.61 -14.00 15.09
CA GLY A 431 -11.84 -15.12 14.55
C GLY A 431 -10.93 -14.69 13.42
N GLY A 432 -10.50 -15.64 12.58
CA GLY A 432 -9.74 -15.35 11.38
C GLY A 432 -9.21 -16.59 10.69
N TRP A 433 -8.24 -16.38 9.80
CA TRP A 433 -7.56 -17.42 9.04
C TRP A 433 -6.05 -17.19 9.06
N GLU A 434 -5.32 -18.25 9.34
CA GLU A 434 -3.87 -18.32 9.19
C GLU A 434 -3.54 -19.15 7.95
N ILE A 435 -2.46 -18.84 7.24
CA ILE A 435 -1.94 -19.68 6.15
C ILE A 435 -0.50 -20.09 6.42
N ASP A 436 -0.18 -21.36 6.22
CA ASP A 436 1.19 -21.86 6.31
C ASP A 436 1.99 -21.63 5.02
N ARG A 437 3.31 -21.87 5.06
CA ARG A 437 4.16 -21.73 3.87
C ARG A 437 3.78 -22.68 2.72
N TRP A 438 3.06 -23.77 2.98
CA TRP A 438 2.61 -24.75 1.98
C TRP A 438 1.26 -24.44 1.33
N GLY A 439 0.50 -23.47 1.85
CA GLY A 439 -0.84 -23.11 1.36
C GLY A 439 -2.00 -23.76 2.11
N HIS A 440 -1.74 -24.43 3.24
CA HIS A 440 -2.81 -24.90 4.11
C HIS A 440 -3.39 -23.71 4.87
N VAL A 441 -4.70 -23.50 4.72
CA VAL A 441 -5.44 -22.44 5.44
C VAL A 441 -6.10 -23.04 6.68
N ALA A 442 -5.94 -22.36 7.80
CA ALA A 442 -6.39 -22.78 9.11
C ALA A 442 -7.33 -21.71 9.70
N ALA A 443 -8.63 -22.01 9.77
CA ALA A 443 -9.62 -21.10 10.37
C ALA A 443 -9.62 -21.21 11.91
N PHE A 444 -9.78 -20.09 12.60
CA PHE A 444 -9.85 -20.01 14.06
C PHE A 444 -10.94 -19.06 14.55
N GLY A 445 -11.32 -19.19 15.83
CA GLY A 445 -12.43 -18.42 16.42
C GLY A 445 -13.77 -18.73 15.75
N ALA A 446 -14.54 -17.70 15.43
CA ALA A 446 -15.82 -17.81 14.73
C ALA A 446 -15.72 -17.91 13.19
N ALA A 447 -14.51 -17.86 12.62
CA ALA A 447 -14.33 -17.83 11.17
C ALA A 447 -14.77 -19.15 10.50
N PRO A 448 -15.55 -19.11 9.40
CA PRO A 448 -15.91 -20.31 8.67
C PRO A 448 -14.69 -20.95 7.96
N PRO A 449 -14.65 -22.28 7.79
CA PRO A 449 -13.56 -22.93 7.06
C PRO A 449 -13.38 -22.38 5.65
N LEU A 450 -12.13 -22.05 5.29
CA LEU A 450 -11.73 -21.51 3.99
C LEU A 450 -10.81 -22.50 3.28
N THR A 451 -11.13 -22.81 2.02
CA THR A 451 -10.32 -23.68 1.14
C THR A 451 -9.98 -22.92 -0.13
N ILE A 452 -8.70 -22.82 -0.45
CA ILE A 452 -8.20 -22.06 -1.61
C ILE A 452 -7.68 -23.04 -2.67
N SER A 453 -8.31 -23.06 -3.84
CA SER A 453 -7.90 -23.89 -4.97
C SER A 453 -6.87 -23.18 -5.87
N GLY A 454 -5.91 -23.93 -6.41
CA GLY A 454 -4.97 -23.41 -7.42
C GLY A 454 -3.70 -22.76 -6.88
N GLN A 455 -3.45 -22.84 -5.57
CA GLN A 455 -2.16 -22.48 -4.98
C GLN A 455 -1.05 -23.50 -5.32
N PRO A 456 0.23 -23.09 -5.27
CA PRO A 456 1.36 -24.02 -5.36
C PRO A 456 1.43 -24.92 -4.11
N ASN A 457 1.44 -26.24 -4.28
CA ASN A 457 1.69 -27.20 -3.20
C ASN A 457 3.19 -27.27 -2.89
N ALA A 458 3.71 -26.18 -2.32
CA ALA A 458 5.13 -25.91 -2.12
C ALA A 458 5.30 -24.85 -1.01
N PRO A 459 6.46 -24.78 -0.32
CA PRO A 459 6.71 -23.95 0.88
C PRO A 459 6.91 -22.45 0.55
N VAL A 460 6.19 -21.95 -0.46
CA VAL A 460 6.40 -20.68 -1.14
C VAL A 460 5.33 -19.64 -0.85
N LEU A 461 4.30 -19.93 -0.06
CA LEU A 461 3.33 -18.91 0.34
C LEU A 461 3.98 -17.85 1.25
N GLN A 462 3.49 -16.62 1.16
CA GLN A 462 3.97 -15.46 1.93
C GLN A 462 2.82 -14.78 2.67
N GLN A 463 1.66 -14.53 2.03
CA GLN A 463 0.54 -13.79 2.63
C GLN A 463 -0.84 -14.31 2.23
N LEU A 464 -1.83 -14.04 3.08
CA LEU A 464 -3.27 -14.22 2.85
C LEU A 464 -3.98 -12.90 3.12
N HIS A 465 -4.84 -12.49 2.19
CA HIS A 465 -5.71 -11.32 2.30
C HIS A 465 -7.13 -11.73 1.94
N THR A 466 -8.10 -11.39 2.79
CA THR A 466 -9.52 -11.65 2.57
C THR A 466 -10.27 -10.37 2.25
N LEU A 467 -11.35 -10.48 1.48
CA LEU A 467 -12.16 -9.36 1.01
C LEU A 467 -13.63 -9.79 1.01
N PRO A 468 -14.59 -8.84 1.04
CA PRO A 468 -16.02 -9.18 0.98
C PRO A 468 -16.35 -10.05 -0.24
N GLY A 469 -16.68 -11.32 0.01
CA GLY A 469 -17.00 -12.31 -1.03
C GLY A 469 -15.82 -13.13 -1.58
N GLY A 470 -14.60 -12.99 -1.06
CA GLY A 470 -13.43 -13.74 -1.53
C GLY A 470 -12.11 -13.34 -0.87
N GLY A 471 -11.04 -13.35 -1.65
CA GLY A 471 -9.72 -12.87 -1.23
C GLY A 471 -8.63 -13.22 -2.24
N TYR A 472 -7.38 -13.16 -1.81
CA TYR A 472 -6.22 -13.61 -2.56
C TYR A 472 -5.06 -14.02 -1.65
N THR A 473 -4.10 -14.77 -2.21
CA THR A 473 -2.86 -15.15 -1.52
C THR A 473 -1.64 -14.82 -2.35
N VAL A 474 -0.57 -14.40 -1.70
CA VAL A 474 0.71 -14.02 -2.32
C VAL A 474 1.72 -15.14 -2.06
N ALA A 475 2.40 -15.59 -3.11
CA ALA A 475 3.56 -16.48 -3.03
C ALA A 475 4.88 -15.73 -3.29
N ARG A 476 6.02 -16.39 -3.00
CA ARG A 476 7.36 -15.99 -3.43
C ARG A 476 7.36 -15.66 -4.92
N TRP A 477 8.23 -14.73 -5.33
CA TRP A 477 8.21 -14.12 -6.68
C TRP A 477 6.91 -13.38 -7.04
N GLY A 478 6.07 -13.06 -6.06
CA GLY A 478 4.91 -12.18 -6.21
C GLY A 478 3.72 -12.77 -6.96
N ILE A 479 3.67 -14.09 -7.18
CA ILE A 479 2.53 -14.73 -7.83
C ILE A 479 1.29 -14.65 -6.91
N VAL A 480 0.19 -14.12 -7.44
CA VAL A 480 -1.06 -13.93 -6.71
C VAL A 480 -2.15 -14.89 -7.20
N THR A 481 -2.70 -15.67 -6.27
CA THR A 481 -3.87 -16.54 -6.51
C THR A 481 -5.11 -15.89 -5.90
N THR A 482 -6.07 -15.44 -6.72
CA THR A 482 -7.36 -14.92 -6.24
C THR A 482 -8.36 -16.05 -5.99
N PHE A 483 -9.31 -15.84 -5.07
CA PHE A 483 -10.36 -16.81 -4.74
C PHE A 483 -11.69 -16.12 -4.38
N GLY A 484 -12.77 -16.89 -4.38
CA GLY A 484 -14.13 -16.38 -4.19
C GLY A 484 -14.65 -15.64 -5.42
N SER A 485 -15.50 -14.64 -5.19
CA SER A 485 -16.18 -13.86 -6.22
C SER A 485 -15.83 -12.38 -6.14
N GLY A 486 -15.79 -11.69 -7.29
CA GLY A 486 -15.56 -10.24 -7.36
C GLY A 486 -14.11 -9.78 -7.26
N ILE A 487 -13.15 -10.67 -6.98
CA ILE A 487 -11.73 -10.32 -6.81
C ILE A 487 -11.01 -10.32 -8.15
N SER A 488 -10.91 -9.14 -8.76
CA SER A 488 -10.20 -8.86 -10.01
C SER A 488 -9.34 -7.60 -9.86
N PRO A 489 -8.01 -7.73 -9.66
CA PRO A 489 -7.15 -6.57 -9.48
C PRO A 489 -6.92 -5.75 -10.75
N TYR A 490 -6.53 -4.48 -10.58
CA TYR A 490 -6.11 -3.60 -11.67
C TYR A 490 -4.60 -3.70 -11.87
N TRP A 491 -4.12 -4.63 -12.70
CA TRP A 491 -2.69 -4.90 -12.88
C TRP A 491 -1.90 -3.90 -13.76
N SER A 492 -2.49 -2.77 -14.15
CA SER A 492 -1.84 -1.80 -15.06
C SER A 492 -0.56 -1.22 -14.44
N GLY A 493 0.59 -1.40 -15.09
CA GLY A 493 1.88 -0.93 -14.57
C GLY A 493 2.43 -1.73 -13.37
N TYR A 494 1.90 -2.92 -13.08
CA TYR A 494 2.52 -3.84 -12.12
C TYR A 494 3.94 -4.21 -12.61
N GLY A 495 4.95 -3.93 -11.79
CA GLY A 495 6.32 -4.37 -12.03
C GLY A 495 6.50 -5.83 -11.63
N ASP A 496 7.17 -6.62 -12.46
CA ASP A 496 7.60 -7.98 -12.11
C ASP A 496 9.13 -8.05 -11.99
N TRP A 497 9.59 -8.65 -10.89
CA TRP A 497 11.00 -8.94 -10.63
C TRP A 497 11.41 -10.35 -11.11
N GLY A 498 10.45 -11.17 -11.55
CA GLY A 498 10.68 -12.46 -12.19
C GLY A 498 11.32 -13.47 -11.25
N GLY A 499 12.53 -13.95 -11.60
CA GLY A 499 13.22 -14.96 -10.80
C GLY A 499 13.77 -14.48 -9.44
N TRP A 500 13.70 -13.18 -9.15
CA TRP A 500 14.23 -12.59 -7.92
C TRP A 500 13.26 -12.81 -6.76
N ASP A 501 13.68 -13.57 -5.74
CA ASP A 501 12.91 -13.72 -4.50
C ASP A 501 13.06 -12.47 -3.63
N ILE A 502 12.28 -11.44 -3.94
CA ILE A 502 12.27 -10.19 -3.18
C ILE A 502 10.87 -9.65 -2.89
N VAL A 503 9.82 -10.12 -3.57
CA VAL A 503 8.43 -9.76 -3.24
C VAL A 503 8.01 -10.46 -1.96
N ARG A 504 7.53 -9.68 -0.98
CA ARG A 504 7.08 -10.18 0.33
C ARG A 504 5.58 -10.02 0.53
N ASP A 505 4.97 -8.98 -0.05
CA ASP A 505 3.52 -8.75 0.01
C ASP A 505 3.00 -7.95 -1.19
N VAL A 506 1.70 -8.05 -1.48
CA VAL A 506 0.96 -7.31 -2.51
C VAL A 506 -0.36 -6.85 -1.88
N ALA A 507 -0.46 -5.60 -1.46
CA ALA A 507 -1.70 -5.05 -0.89
C ALA A 507 -2.56 -4.44 -2.00
N ILE A 508 -3.76 -4.97 -2.20
CA ILE A 508 -4.65 -4.64 -3.32
C ILE A 508 -5.77 -3.70 -2.86
N VAL A 509 -5.86 -2.53 -3.49
CA VAL A 509 -6.88 -1.52 -3.23
C VAL A 509 -7.94 -1.58 -4.34
N ASN A 510 -9.21 -1.74 -3.93
CA ASN A 510 -10.36 -1.83 -4.81
C ASN A 510 -10.19 -2.91 -5.91
N ALA A 511 -10.26 -4.18 -5.49
CA ALA A 511 -10.14 -5.35 -6.36
C ALA A 511 -11.35 -5.58 -7.30
N SER A 512 -12.10 -4.54 -7.68
CA SER A 512 -13.27 -4.64 -8.57
C SER A 512 -12.96 -4.08 -9.96
N ASN A 513 -12.11 -4.78 -10.72
CA ASN A 513 -11.84 -4.47 -12.13
C ASN A 513 -12.96 -5.00 -13.05
N PRO A 514 -13.72 -4.13 -13.74
CA PRO A 514 -14.79 -4.55 -14.65
C PRO A 514 -14.28 -5.13 -15.97
N GLN A 515 -12.97 -5.03 -16.27
CA GLN A 515 -12.29 -5.66 -17.40
C GLN A 515 -11.09 -6.46 -16.89
N PRO A 516 -11.32 -7.67 -16.33
CA PRO A 516 -10.28 -8.49 -15.74
C PRO A 516 -9.11 -8.78 -16.70
N THR A 517 -7.88 -8.56 -16.22
CA THR A 517 -6.66 -9.03 -16.88
C THR A 517 -5.95 -10.05 -16.00
N ALA A 518 -5.19 -10.96 -16.61
CA ALA A 518 -4.26 -11.79 -15.86
C ALA A 518 -3.17 -10.92 -15.20
N GLN A 519 -2.57 -11.41 -14.11
CA GLN A 519 -1.37 -10.81 -13.54
C GLN A 519 -0.21 -10.89 -14.56
N PRO A 520 0.53 -9.81 -14.83
CA PRO A 520 1.67 -9.82 -15.74
C PRO A 520 2.91 -10.41 -15.04
N SER A 521 2.88 -11.70 -14.74
CA SER A 521 4.03 -12.46 -14.23
C SER A 521 4.90 -13.01 -15.37
N SER A 522 6.22 -12.86 -15.29
CA SER A 522 7.15 -13.40 -16.28
C SER A 522 7.36 -14.90 -16.15
N ALA A 523 7.93 -15.48 -17.23
CA ALA A 523 8.44 -16.85 -17.22
C ALA A 523 9.46 -17.11 -16.10
N GLY A 524 10.15 -16.09 -15.58
CA GLY A 524 11.09 -16.23 -14.47
C GLY A 524 10.38 -16.63 -13.17
N ALA A 525 9.41 -15.81 -12.73
CA ALA A 525 8.59 -16.08 -11.54
C ALA A 525 7.83 -17.41 -11.69
N ALA A 526 7.18 -17.61 -12.83
CA ALA A 526 6.43 -18.84 -13.12
C ALA A 526 7.32 -20.10 -13.08
N THR A 527 8.56 -20.05 -13.60
CA THR A 527 9.49 -21.18 -13.55
C THR A 527 9.94 -21.50 -12.13
N ARG A 528 10.13 -20.49 -11.26
CA ARG A 528 10.52 -20.71 -9.86
C ARG A 528 9.38 -21.35 -9.06
N VAL A 529 8.14 -20.84 -9.19
CA VAL A 529 6.95 -21.45 -8.56
C VAL A 529 6.69 -22.87 -9.10
N ALA A 530 6.79 -23.09 -10.41
CA ALA A 530 6.62 -24.41 -11.00
C ALA A 530 7.74 -25.38 -10.58
N GLY A 531 8.99 -24.91 -10.45
CA GLY A 531 10.11 -25.69 -9.95
C GLY A 531 9.89 -26.16 -8.51
N ALA A 532 9.42 -25.25 -7.65
CA ALA A 532 9.06 -25.54 -6.26
C ALA A 532 7.91 -26.56 -6.16
N ALA A 533 6.81 -26.36 -6.90
CA ALA A 533 5.62 -27.23 -6.87
C ALA A 533 5.87 -28.64 -7.43
N ASN A 534 6.76 -28.78 -8.43
CA ASN A 534 7.04 -30.07 -9.07
C ASN A 534 8.30 -30.77 -8.52
N LEU A 535 9.01 -30.16 -7.56
CA LEU A 535 10.34 -30.59 -7.11
C LEU A 535 11.30 -30.82 -8.31
N ALA A 536 11.36 -29.81 -9.18
CA ALA A 536 12.05 -29.85 -10.46
C ALA A 536 12.81 -28.54 -10.71
N TYR A 537 13.92 -28.35 -10.00
CA TYR A 537 14.74 -27.13 -10.10
C TYR A 537 16.22 -27.40 -9.83
N THR A 538 17.11 -26.54 -10.33
CA THR A 538 18.53 -26.54 -9.97
C THR A 538 19.02 -25.11 -9.86
N ASN A 539 19.57 -24.77 -8.70
CA ASN A 539 20.13 -23.45 -8.41
C ASN A 539 21.50 -23.30 -9.10
N ALA A 540 21.77 -22.12 -9.67
CA ALA A 540 23.02 -21.78 -10.34
C ALA A 540 24.15 -21.46 -9.34
N VAL A 541 24.41 -22.40 -8.42
CA VAL A 541 25.40 -22.27 -7.35
C VAL A 541 26.81 -22.41 -7.93
N PRO A 542 27.73 -21.45 -7.71
CA PRO A 542 29.11 -21.58 -8.15
C PRO A 542 29.76 -22.84 -7.59
N LEU A 543 30.46 -23.58 -8.46
CA LEU A 543 31.22 -24.77 -8.08
C LEU A 543 32.64 -24.36 -7.67
N ILE A 544 33.04 -24.70 -6.45
CA ILE A 544 34.33 -24.37 -5.84
C ILE A 544 34.98 -25.66 -5.36
N ALA A 545 36.23 -25.90 -5.75
CA ALA A 545 37.05 -26.96 -5.15
C ALA A 545 37.60 -26.49 -3.79
N GLN A 546 37.59 -27.37 -2.79
CA GLN A 546 38.16 -27.08 -1.46
C GLN A 546 39.66 -26.74 -1.55
N SER A 547 40.08 -25.69 -0.84
CA SER A 547 41.48 -25.23 -0.85
C SER A 547 42.44 -26.05 0.03
N ARG A 548 41.91 -26.87 0.95
CA ARG A 548 42.66 -27.72 1.89
C ARG A 548 42.09 -29.14 1.91
N ASN A 549 42.83 -30.10 2.47
CA ASN A 549 42.47 -31.53 2.36
C ASN A 549 41.16 -31.90 3.08
N LEU A 550 40.87 -31.28 4.22
CA LEU A 550 39.71 -31.60 5.07
C LEU A 550 38.85 -30.35 5.31
N ASP A 551 38.37 -29.74 4.23
CA ASP A 551 37.75 -28.40 4.25
C ASP A 551 36.49 -28.34 3.37
N CYS A 552 35.86 -29.51 3.22
CA CYS A 552 34.70 -29.72 2.36
C CYS A 552 33.46 -29.00 2.89
N GLU A 553 33.32 -28.87 4.21
CA GLU A 553 32.22 -28.23 4.92
C GLU A 553 32.31 -26.71 4.76
N SER A 554 33.51 -26.13 4.88
CA SER A 554 33.75 -24.71 4.62
C SER A 554 33.55 -24.37 3.15
N ALA A 555 34.04 -25.22 2.23
CA ALA A 555 33.86 -25.03 0.80
C ALA A 555 32.38 -25.15 0.39
N ALA A 556 31.65 -26.14 0.92
CA ALA A 556 30.21 -26.30 0.70
C ALA A 556 29.38 -25.15 1.27
N LEU A 557 29.73 -24.64 2.45
CA LEU A 557 29.11 -23.44 3.02
C LEU A 557 29.46 -22.20 2.19
N ARG A 558 30.70 -22.05 1.73
CA ARG A 558 31.13 -20.95 0.87
C ARG A 558 30.34 -20.93 -0.44
N MET A 559 30.14 -22.07 -1.09
CA MET A 559 29.29 -22.18 -2.27
C MET A 559 27.85 -21.73 -1.98
N ALA A 560 27.27 -22.17 -0.85
CA ALA A 560 25.93 -21.77 -0.43
C ALA A 560 25.80 -20.26 -0.14
N LEU A 561 26.76 -19.65 0.57
CA LEU A 561 26.78 -18.22 0.90
C LEU A 561 27.07 -17.34 -0.33
N LEU A 562 27.99 -17.76 -1.21
CA LEU A 562 28.34 -17.02 -2.43
C LEU A 562 27.16 -16.94 -3.40
N PHE A 563 26.36 -18.01 -3.52
CA PHE A 563 25.11 -17.99 -4.29
C PHE A 563 24.11 -16.94 -3.76
N ARG A 564 24.17 -16.60 -2.46
CA ARG A 564 23.38 -15.53 -1.83
C ARG A 564 24.07 -14.16 -1.86
N GLY A 565 25.19 -14.01 -2.58
CA GLY A 565 25.96 -12.76 -2.68
C GLY A 565 26.97 -12.51 -1.55
N PHE A 566 27.12 -13.45 -0.60
CA PHE A 566 28.02 -13.32 0.55
C PHE A 566 29.29 -14.16 0.35
N ASP A 567 30.29 -13.69 -0.42
CA ASP A 567 31.59 -14.39 -0.47
C ASP A 567 32.28 -14.36 0.90
N ARG A 568 32.59 -15.54 1.42
CA ARG A 568 33.33 -15.78 2.67
C ARG A 568 34.30 -16.91 2.36
N SER A 569 35.61 -16.64 2.43
CA SER A 569 36.63 -17.66 2.17
C SER A 569 36.53 -18.82 3.17
N GLU A 570 36.99 -20.01 2.77
CA GLU A 570 37.06 -21.14 3.69
C GLU A 570 37.84 -20.79 4.97
N ASP A 571 38.98 -20.10 4.85
CA ASP A 571 39.75 -19.59 6.00
C ASP A 571 38.94 -18.68 6.94
N TRP A 572 38.02 -17.85 6.42
CA TRP A 572 37.13 -17.03 7.26
C TRP A 572 36.08 -17.88 7.98
N ILE A 573 35.57 -18.93 7.32
CA ILE A 573 34.59 -19.87 7.85
C ILE A 573 35.20 -20.74 8.96
N LEU A 574 36.39 -21.31 8.71
CA LEU A 574 37.20 -22.05 9.70
C LEU A 574 37.49 -21.20 10.95
N ALA A 575 37.77 -19.90 10.76
CA ALA A 575 37.98 -18.97 11.87
C ALA A 575 36.73 -18.72 12.74
N GLN A 576 35.52 -19.10 12.28
CA GLN A 576 34.29 -18.98 13.10
C GLN A 576 34.10 -20.16 14.08
N MET A 577 34.58 -21.35 13.71
CA MET A 577 34.35 -22.60 14.44
C MET A 577 35.48 -22.98 15.39
N GLY A 578 36.72 -22.59 15.11
CA GLY A 578 37.89 -23.05 15.86
C GLY A 578 38.18 -24.55 15.68
N ALA A 579 39.25 -25.05 16.29
CA ALA A 579 39.69 -26.43 16.12
C ALA A 579 40.23 -27.08 17.41
N ASP A 580 39.85 -28.34 17.66
CA ASP A 580 40.43 -29.19 18.69
C ASP A 580 41.67 -29.92 18.14
N LEU A 581 42.85 -29.36 18.44
CA LEU A 581 44.14 -29.91 18.01
C LEU A 581 44.69 -31.03 18.92
N ARG A 582 43.90 -31.54 19.87
CA ARG A 582 44.29 -32.74 20.65
C ARG A 582 44.41 -33.94 19.71
N ARG A 583 45.46 -34.74 19.89
CA ARG A 583 45.68 -35.95 19.07
C ARG A 583 44.63 -37.01 19.39
N ALA A 584 44.17 -37.73 18.37
CA ALA A 584 43.30 -38.88 18.53
C ALA A 584 43.97 -39.99 19.37
N VAL A 585 43.18 -40.70 20.17
CA VAL A 585 43.51 -42.01 20.70
C VAL A 585 42.98 -43.04 19.72
N VAL A 586 43.89 -43.79 19.09
CA VAL A 586 43.57 -44.88 18.15
C VAL A 586 43.92 -46.23 18.75
N ASP A 587 43.29 -47.29 18.25
CA ASP A 587 43.63 -48.67 18.59
C ASP A 587 44.76 -49.25 17.70
N GLN A 588 45.06 -50.54 17.87
CA GLN A 588 46.10 -51.24 17.11
C GLN A 588 45.78 -51.45 15.61
N PHE A 589 44.54 -51.21 15.19
CA PHE A 589 44.08 -51.31 13.80
C PHE A 589 43.92 -49.92 13.14
N GLY A 590 44.12 -48.84 13.90
CA GLY A 590 43.97 -47.46 13.45
C GLY A 590 42.58 -46.87 13.69
N ASP A 591 41.68 -47.58 14.37
CA ASP A 591 40.35 -47.09 14.66
C ASP A 591 40.35 -46.08 15.81
N VAL A 592 39.62 -44.98 15.64
CA VAL A 592 39.58 -43.88 16.62
C VAL A 592 38.68 -44.27 17.79
N LEU A 593 39.29 -44.35 18.98
CA LEU A 593 38.59 -44.66 20.24
C LEU A 593 38.12 -43.38 20.94
N ARG A 594 38.94 -42.31 20.90
CA ARG A 594 38.64 -41.02 21.54
C ARG A 594 39.30 -39.84 20.86
N TRP A 595 38.52 -38.79 20.58
CA TRP A 595 38.99 -37.56 19.95
C TRP A 595 38.08 -36.35 20.28
N GLY A 596 38.13 -35.30 19.46
CA GLY A 596 37.29 -34.09 19.60
C GLY A 596 35.80 -34.35 19.39
N ASP A 597 34.97 -33.35 19.69
CA ASP A 597 33.55 -33.33 19.34
C ASP A 597 33.33 -32.42 18.09
N PRO A 598 33.05 -32.99 16.90
CA PRO A 598 32.79 -32.21 15.69
C PRO A 598 31.47 -31.41 15.77
N TYR A 599 30.59 -31.67 16.74
CA TYR A 599 29.43 -30.83 17.02
C TYR A 599 29.80 -29.52 17.76
N GLN A 600 31.03 -29.37 18.29
CA GLN A 600 31.51 -28.13 18.96
C GLN A 600 32.49 -27.32 18.11
N THR A 601 33.48 -27.96 17.50
CA THR A 601 34.60 -27.34 16.78
C THR A 601 35.09 -28.25 15.67
N PHE A 602 35.92 -27.76 14.74
CA PHE A 602 36.66 -28.63 13.82
C PHE A 602 37.55 -29.61 14.60
N VAL A 603 37.73 -30.84 14.12
CA VAL A 603 38.50 -31.88 14.81
C VAL A 603 39.85 -32.11 14.11
N GLY A 604 40.95 -31.81 14.81
CA GLY A 604 42.32 -31.93 14.30
C GLY A 604 42.73 -30.83 13.30
N ASN A 605 43.65 -31.15 12.40
CA ASN A 605 44.22 -30.21 11.43
C ASN A 605 43.50 -30.32 10.08
N VAL A 606 42.94 -29.21 9.58
CA VAL A 606 42.32 -29.06 8.25
C VAL A 606 43.24 -29.41 7.05
N ASN A 607 44.56 -29.41 7.27
CA ASN A 607 45.58 -29.82 6.30
C ASN A 607 46.11 -31.26 6.56
N GLY A 608 45.46 -32.00 7.46
CA GLY A 608 45.75 -33.40 7.76
C GLY A 608 45.01 -34.36 6.83
N VAL A 609 44.93 -35.62 7.26
CA VAL A 609 44.15 -36.69 6.62
C VAL A 609 43.48 -37.55 7.69
N GLU A 610 42.34 -38.14 7.36
CA GLU A 610 41.49 -38.91 8.27
C GLU A 610 42.13 -40.26 8.61
N TYR A 611 42.67 -40.95 7.61
CA TYR A 611 43.19 -42.32 7.74
C TYR A 611 44.44 -42.45 8.65
N ASN A 612 45.05 -41.34 9.07
CA ASN A 612 46.11 -41.32 10.08
C ASN A 612 45.74 -40.52 11.34
N ALA A 613 44.46 -40.12 11.46
CA ALA A 613 43.88 -39.34 12.55
C ALA A 613 44.67 -38.05 12.90
N SER A 614 45.13 -37.32 11.86
CA SER A 614 45.72 -35.99 12.00
C SER A 614 44.71 -34.84 11.82
N GLY A 615 43.62 -35.10 11.10
CA GLY A 615 42.43 -34.25 11.02
C GLY A 615 41.20 -35.09 10.71
N TYR A 616 40.02 -34.50 10.87
CA TYR A 616 38.75 -35.12 10.52
C TYR A 616 37.86 -34.13 9.75
N GLY A 617 37.12 -33.30 10.49
CA GLY A 617 36.04 -32.47 9.96
C GLY A 617 35.25 -31.80 11.09
N VAL A 618 34.10 -31.23 10.74
CA VAL A 618 33.15 -30.52 11.61
C VAL A 618 31.71 -30.84 11.18
N TYR A 619 30.78 -30.81 12.13
CA TYR A 619 29.37 -31.14 11.89
C TYR A 619 28.49 -29.89 11.84
N TYR A 620 27.16 -30.06 11.77
CA TYR A 620 26.23 -28.97 11.50
C TYR A 620 26.30 -27.73 12.42
N PRO A 621 26.53 -27.81 13.75
CA PRO A 621 26.32 -26.65 14.62
C PRO A 621 27.33 -25.51 14.40
N PRO A 622 28.66 -25.77 14.27
CA PRO A 622 29.61 -24.71 13.94
C PRO A 622 29.44 -24.17 12.52
N ILE A 623 29.02 -25.01 11.55
CA ILE A 623 28.73 -24.57 10.17
C ILE A 623 27.49 -23.64 10.13
N ALA A 624 26.40 -24.00 10.82
CA ALA A 624 25.24 -23.12 10.95
C ALA A 624 25.59 -21.80 11.67
N THR A 625 26.45 -21.87 12.68
CA THR A 625 26.99 -20.68 13.38
C THR A 625 27.84 -19.81 12.45
N ALA A 626 28.66 -20.41 11.59
CA ALA A 626 29.48 -19.70 10.61
C ALA A 626 28.62 -19.03 9.52
N ALA A 627 27.55 -19.69 9.06
CA ALA A 627 26.58 -19.12 8.11
C ALA A 627 25.89 -17.87 8.68
N PHE A 628 25.37 -17.98 9.91
CA PHE A 628 24.74 -16.87 10.64
C PHE A 628 25.70 -15.68 10.79
N ARG A 629 26.95 -15.93 11.20
CA ARG A 629 27.98 -14.88 11.29
C ARG A 629 28.41 -14.33 9.93
N GLY A 630 28.32 -15.14 8.86
CA GLY A 630 28.66 -14.76 7.49
C GLY A 630 27.79 -13.62 6.96
N GLY A 631 26.62 -13.40 7.57
CA GLY A 631 25.62 -12.41 7.18
C GLY A 631 24.25 -13.04 6.97
N TYR A 632 24.19 -14.37 6.86
CA TYR A 632 23.00 -15.09 6.47
C TYR A 632 22.23 -15.60 7.70
N ARG A 633 21.36 -14.75 8.24
CA ARG A 633 20.65 -15.01 9.51
C ARG A 633 19.66 -16.19 9.43
N TRP A 634 19.21 -16.53 8.23
CA TRP A 634 18.32 -17.65 7.95
C TRP A 634 19.12 -18.92 7.71
N THR A 635 19.45 -19.63 8.78
CA THR A 635 20.14 -20.92 8.67
C THR A 635 19.59 -21.93 9.64
N VAL A 636 19.07 -23.04 9.11
CA VAL A 636 18.55 -24.16 9.91
C VAL A 636 19.51 -25.33 9.78
N GLY A 637 20.36 -25.51 10.78
CA GLY A 637 21.19 -26.71 10.94
C GLY A 637 20.56 -27.69 11.90
N ARG A 638 20.38 -28.95 11.49
CA ARG A 638 20.00 -30.06 12.39
C ARG A 638 20.34 -31.44 11.80
N GLU A 639 20.30 -32.45 12.67
CA GLU A 639 20.09 -33.85 12.31
C GLU A 639 18.59 -34.15 12.12
N GLY A 640 18.25 -35.28 11.52
CA GLY A 640 16.87 -35.76 11.43
C GLY A 640 15.98 -35.00 10.43
N TRP A 641 16.55 -34.35 9.42
CA TRP A 641 15.77 -33.91 8.25
C TRP A 641 15.13 -35.11 7.53
N THR A 642 13.98 -34.93 6.87
CA THR A 642 13.61 -35.85 5.79
C THR A 642 14.34 -35.41 4.51
N PRO A 643 14.75 -36.33 3.62
CA PRO A 643 15.32 -35.93 2.33
C PRO A 643 14.36 -35.07 1.51
N ARG A 644 13.06 -35.34 1.62
CA ARG A 644 11.99 -34.55 0.98
C ARG A 644 12.00 -33.09 1.44
N ASP A 645 12.27 -32.81 2.71
CA ASP A 645 12.39 -31.43 3.22
C ASP A 645 13.50 -30.68 2.45
N LEU A 646 14.66 -31.33 2.26
CA LEU A 646 15.79 -30.72 1.56
C LEU A 646 15.48 -30.48 0.08
N TYR A 647 14.79 -31.42 -0.56
CA TYR A 647 14.31 -31.25 -1.94
C TYR A 647 13.32 -30.08 -2.05
N VAL A 648 12.44 -29.95 -1.07
CA VAL A 648 11.44 -28.90 -0.94
C VAL A 648 12.10 -27.52 -0.79
N GLU A 649 13.14 -27.39 0.05
CA GLU A 649 13.93 -26.16 0.18
C GLU A 649 14.71 -25.85 -1.12
N VAL A 650 15.41 -26.83 -1.70
CA VAL A 650 16.18 -26.65 -2.94
C VAL A 650 15.30 -26.22 -4.11
N ALA A 651 14.10 -26.79 -4.20
CA ALA A 651 13.11 -26.44 -5.22
C ALA A 651 12.50 -25.04 -5.01
N ALA A 652 12.40 -24.57 -3.76
CA ALA A 652 12.07 -23.18 -3.42
C ALA A 652 13.22 -22.19 -3.74
N GLY A 653 14.38 -22.68 -4.20
CA GLY A 653 15.52 -21.87 -4.59
C GLY A 653 16.66 -21.83 -3.58
N ASN A 654 16.61 -22.68 -2.55
CA ASN A 654 17.54 -22.64 -1.42
C ASN A 654 18.75 -23.57 -1.63
N THR A 655 19.78 -23.37 -0.82
CA THR A 655 21.03 -24.14 -0.87
C THR A 655 21.24 -24.88 0.44
N VAL A 656 21.70 -26.14 0.36
CA VAL A 656 21.79 -27.01 1.54
C VAL A 656 23.16 -27.65 1.61
N VAL A 657 23.89 -27.46 2.70
CA VAL A 657 25.10 -28.23 3.00
C VAL A 657 24.67 -29.55 3.65
N VAL A 658 25.14 -30.66 3.10
CA VAL A 658 24.77 -32.03 3.47
C VAL A 658 26.01 -32.88 3.74
N TRP A 659 25.95 -33.74 4.75
CA TRP A 659 27.03 -34.69 5.10
C TRP A 659 26.73 -36.10 4.60
N LEU A 660 27.74 -36.73 4.01
CA LEU A 660 27.68 -38.02 3.33
C LEU A 660 29.10 -38.60 3.17
N PRO A 661 29.28 -39.89 2.86
CA PRO A 661 30.62 -40.38 2.53
C PRO A 661 31.17 -39.75 1.24
N VAL A 662 32.51 -39.75 1.06
CA VAL A 662 33.15 -39.42 -0.22
C VAL A 662 32.53 -40.23 -1.36
N TYR A 663 32.28 -39.59 -2.51
CA TYR A 663 31.62 -40.24 -3.65
C TYR A 663 32.39 -41.49 -4.13
N GLY A 664 31.66 -42.58 -4.37
CA GLY A 664 32.22 -43.92 -4.60
C GLY A 664 32.25 -44.81 -3.34
N TYR A 665 32.19 -44.23 -2.13
CA TYR A 665 32.08 -44.97 -0.87
C TYR A 665 30.67 -44.95 -0.26
N TRP A 666 29.68 -44.40 -0.97
CA TRP A 666 28.31 -44.20 -0.45
C TRP A 666 27.68 -45.50 0.07
N GLU A 667 27.82 -46.60 -0.66
CA GLU A 667 27.35 -47.92 -0.23
C GLU A 667 28.32 -48.56 0.78
N SER A 668 29.62 -48.59 0.46
CA SER A 668 30.65 -49.37 1.17
C SER A 668 31.20 -48.75 2.47
N ALA A 669 31.04 -47.44 2.71
CA ALA A 669 31.58 -46.79 3.90
C ALA A 669 30.98 -47.36 5.19
N ALA A 670 31.82 -47.97 6.02
CA ALA A 670 31.46 -48.48 7.34
C ALA A 670 31.41 -47.32 8.35
N MET A 671 30.30 -47.22 9.09
CA MET A 671 30.17 -46.25 10.18
C MET A 671 30.70 -46.86 11.49
N ARG A 672 31.47 -46.07 12.23
CA ARG A 672 32.16 -46.41 13.47
C ARG A 672 31.80 -45.37 14.54
N THR A 673 32.27 -45.56 15.78
CA THR A 673 31.99 -44.62 16.88
C THR A 673 33.24 -44.38 17.72
N TRP A 674 33.58 -43.11 17.99
CA TRP A 674 34.50 -42.73 19.06
C TRP A 674 33.75 -42.05 20.20
N THR A 675 34.33 -42.05 21.41
CA THR A 675 33.83 -41.25 22.53
C THR A 675 34.60 -39.94 22.57
N ALA A 676 33.94 -38.79 22.49
CA ALA A 676 34.60 -37.49 22.51
C ALA A 676 35.21 -37.17 23.89
N TRP A 677 35.99 -36.09 23.99
CA TRP A 677 36.62 -35.69 25.25
C TRP A 677 35.63 -35.38 26.38
N ASP A 678 34.44 -34.89 26.05
CA ASP A 678 33.32 -34.60 26.96
C ASP A 678 32.43 -35.82 27.29
N GLY A 679 32.59 -36.92 26.55
CA GLY A 679 31.77 -38.14 26.68
C GLY A 679 30.70 -38.33 25.61
N ARG A 680 30.51 -37.41 24.66
CA ARG A 680 29.56 -37.58 23.55
C ARG A 680 30.01 -38.72 22.63
N ALA A 681 29.09 -39.61 22.26
CA ALA A 681 29.37 -40.66 21.27
C ALA A 681 29.28 -40.08 19.84
N ILE A 682 30.37 -40.12 19.08
CA ILE A 682 30.49 -39.54 17.74
C ILE A 682 30.49 -40.65 16.70
N ARG A 683 29.44 -40.70 15.88
CA ARG A 683 29.29 -41.62 14.76
C ARG A 683 30.06 -41.07 13.55
N TYR A 684 31.08 -41.78 13.08
CA TYR A 684 32.04 -41.30 12.08
C TYR A 684 32.36 -42.35 11.01
N THR A 685 33.06 -41.94 9.93
CA THR A 685 33.80 -42.84 9.03
C THR A 685 35.07 -42.14 8.52
N LEU A 686 36.06 -42.88 8.03
CA LEU A 686 37.36 -42.34 7.55
C LEU A 686 37.32 -41.85 6.08
N VAL A 687 36.11 -41.62 5.58
CA VAL A 687 35.78 -41.06 4.26
C VAL A 687 34.55 -40.17 4.41
N GLU A 688 34.53 -39.36 5.47
CA GLU A 688 33.48 -38.34 5.67
C GLU A 688 33.63 -37.22 4.64
N HIS A 689 32.53 -36.54 4.32
CA HIS A 689 32.52 -35.47 3.34
C HIS A 689 31.25 -34.60 3.45
N ALA A 690 31.38 -33.34 3.06
CA ALA A 690 30.26 -32.43 2.86
C ALA A 690 30.17 -31.94 1.41
N MET A 691 28.94 -31.80 0.92
CA MET A 691 28.64 -31.23 -0.40
C MET A 691 27.53 -30.18 -0.28
N THR A 692 27.42 -29.30 -1.26
CA THR A 692 26.20 -28.48 -1.41
C THR A 692 25.21 -29.23 -2.29
N LEU A 693 24.04 -29.57 -1.77
CA LEU A 693 22.89 -29.99 -2.57
C LEU A 693 22.27 -28.75 -3.23
N ILE A 694 22.16 -28.76 -4.56
CA ILE A 694 21.81 -27.58 -5.37
C ILE A 694 20.64 -27.80 -6.33
N GLY A 695 20.25 -29.06 -6.59
CA GLY A 695 19.14 -29.36 -7.48
C GLY A 695 18.41 -30.67 -7.15
N ILE A 696 17.14 -30.72 -7.55
CA ILE A 696 16.25 -31.87 -7.49
C ILE A 696 15.49 -31.98 -8.82
N ASN A 697 15.34 -33.19 -9.32
CA ASN A 697 14.39 -33.52 -10.37
C ASN A 697 13.63 -34.80 -9.97
N ALA A 698 12.53 -34.63 -9.25
CA ALA A 698 11.72 -35.73 -8.75
C ALA A 698 11.14 -36.60 -9.89
N ALA A 699 10.84 -36.02 -11.06
CA ALA A 699 10.36 -36.76 -12.23
C ALA A 699 11.44 -37.64 -12.88
N ALA A 700 12.72 -37.21 -12.82
CA ALA A 700 13.86 -38.03 -13.25
C ALA A 700 14.40 -38.96 -12.14
N GLY A 701 13.93 -38.80 -10.89
CA GLY A 701 14.43 -39.55 -9.74
C GLY A 701 15.85 -39.18 -9.31
N THR A 702 16.30 -37.95 -9.59
CA THR A 702 17.70 -37.52 -9.36
C THR A 702 17.85 -36.24 -8.54
N VAL A 703 19.00 -36.09 -7.90
CA VAL A 703 19.47 -34.86 -7.25
C VAL A 703 20.82 -34.43 -7.80
N THR A 704 21.12 -33.14 -7.70
CA THR A 704 22.37 -32.53 -8.16
C THR A 704 23.10 -31.86 -7.00
N LEU A 705 24.38 -32.19 -6.84
CA LEU A 705 25.27 -31.66 -5.80
C LEU A 705 26.52 -31.03 -6.43
N ASN A 706 26.97 -29.91 -5.84
CA ASN A 706 28.33 -29.42 -6.01
C ASN A 706 29.24 -30.15 -5.01
N ASP A 707 30.13 -31.00 -5.52
CA ASP A 707 31.15 -31.68 -4.73
C ASP A 707 32.42 -30.81 -4.65
N PRO A 708 32.83 -30.32 -3.46
CA PRO A 708 34.07 -29.58 -3.31
C PRO A 708 35.32 -30.44 -3.49
N ASN A 709 35.22 -31.77 -3.42
CA ASN A 709 36.34 -32.68 -3.68
C ASN A 709 36.72 -32.62 -5.17
N HIS A 710 37.86 -31.96 -5.44
CA HIS A 710 38.33 -31.56 -6.78
C HIS A 710 37.37 -30.66 -7.59
N GLY A 711 36.26 -30.17 -7.01
CA GLY A 711 35.31 -29.27 -7.68
C GLY A 711 34.54 -29.94 -8.81
N VAL A 712 33.66 -30.90 -8.47
CA VAL A 712 32.93 -31.73 -9.43
C VAL A 712 31.41 -31.55 -9.28
N LEU A 713 30.70 -31.30 -10.38
CA LEU A 713 29.24 -31.36 -10.42
C LEU A 713 28.79 -32.83 -10.47
N ARG A 714 27.92 -33.27 -9.56
CA ARG A 714 27.38 -34.64 -9.54
C ARG A 714 25.86 -34.62 -9.63
N THR A 715 25.30 -35.34 -10.60
CA THR A 715 23.86 -35.69 -10.62
C THR A 715 23.73 -37.19 -10.38
N VAL A 716 22.94 -37.58 -9.38
CA VAL A 716 22.88 -38.94 -8.85
C VAL A 716 21.43 -39.40 -8.63
N PRO A 717 21.13 -40.71 -8.59
CA PRO A 717 19.83 -41.21 -8.19
C PRO A 717 19.49 -40.85 -6.73
N ILE A 718 18.23 -40.47 -6.49
CA ILE A 718 17.71 -40.13 -5.16
C ILE A 718 18.03 -41.21 -4.12
N TYR A 719 17.76 -42.49 -4.43
CA TYR A 719 17.97 -43.58 -3.47
C TYR A 719 19.44 -43.76 -3.02
N GLN A 720 20.41 -43.41 -3.88
CA GLN A 720 21.83 -43.47 -3.52
C GLN A 720 22.21 -42.29 -2.61
N PHE A 721 21.70 -41.10 -2.90
CA PHE A 721 21.87 -39.94 -2.02
C PHE A 721 21.22 -40.17 -0.65
N GLU A 722 19.98 -40.67 -0.59
CA GLU A 722 19.27 -40.93 0.67
C GLU A 722 19.99 -41.99 1.53
N GLY A 723 20.47 -43.07 0.90
CA GLY A 723 21.27 -44.10 1.59
C GLY A 723 22.61 -43.59 2.10
N ALA A 724 23.24 -42.63 1.42
CA ALA A 724 24.47 -41.97 1.85
C ALA A 724 24.22 -40.99 3.00
N PHE A 725 23.21 -40.14 2.86
CA PHE A 725 22.80 -39.10 3.81
C PHE A 725 22.33 -39.69 5.16
N ALA A 726 21.63 -40.83 5.12
CA ALA A 726 21.21 -41.57 6.31
C ALA A 726 22.38 -42.09 7.16
N LYS A 727 23.60 -42.22 6.60
CA LYS A 727 24.78 -42.62 7.39
C LYS A 727 25.17 -41.56 8.43
N PHE A 728 24.92 -40.28 8.14
CA PHE A 728 25.15 -39.13 9.02
C PHE A 728 23.85 -38.59 9.63
N ASN A 729 22.94 -39.48 10.05
CA ASN A 729 21.72 -39.13 10.78
C ASN A 729 20.81 -38.08 10.08
N ASN A 730 20.87 -37.99 8.74
CA ASN A 730 20.23 -36.92 7.96
C ASN A 730 20.63 -35.50 8.41
N MET A 731 21.93 -35.29 8.64
CA MET A 731 22.51 -34.02 9.07
C MET A 731 22.68 -33.03 7.91
N ALA A 732 22.01 -31.88 8.01
CA ALA A 732 22.09 -30.83 6.99
C ALA A 732 21.92 -29.41 7.56
N VAL A 733 22.47 -28.44 6.84
CA VAL A 733 22.36 -27.00 7.07
C VAL A 733 21.72 -26.34 5.86
N VAL A 734 20.47 -25.88 6.00
CA VAL A 734 19.73 -25.13 4.97
C VAL A 734 20.04 -23.64 5.08
N VAL A 735 20.26 -22.99 3.93
CA VAL A 735 20.48 -21.55 3.75
C VAL A 735 19.32 -21.03 2.86
N ASP A 736 18.28 -20.43 3.46
CA ASP A 736 16.95 -20.08 2.87
C ASP A 736 16.76 -18.59 2.50
#